data_AF-A0A1I4TXM6-F1
#
_entry.id   AF-A0A1I4TXM6-F1
#
_cell.length_a   1.000
_cell.length_b   1.000
_cell.length_c   1.000
_cell.angle_alpha   90.00
_cell.angle_beta   90.00
_cell.angle_gamma   90.00
#
_symmetry.space_group_name_H-M   'P 1'
#
loop_
_entity.id
_entity.type
_entity.pdbx_description
1 polymer ?
#
loop_
_entity_poly.entity_id
_entity_poly.type
_entity_poly.pdbx_seq_one_letter_code
_entity_poly.pdbx_strand_id
1 'polypeptide(L)'
;MLKFTWTSVLSLFTAFTAFAQTNIAPQATAGTSYVSSWETITALNDNYTPANSNDKSHGAYGNWNNPNSIQWVQYDWSQAFSVTSVQVYWFDDAGGVLTPTTAYLESWNGTAWVNLGNIPLQKDAFNTLNFTATTTSRLRVSMRNTSQSTGLLEWRVTGTPVSTGGNGSAYTWPVYSPTISYDFRSEYPNLPTPSQILNDCPQVVGTQSSDWWTFRWGPKKKSVVTAAAITPMLARLNKDFRYFRDTMGWPADIRARNGYKSAVYLYGSGLCTDNADSTALGGWQSAIYYNGQNWPMILASYYPVYAFDPAYTGTDAAYQQSAMTHEGIHAMLADLPGVKNSAWFHEGGNVWFQQTADAKRSNNFSSLGFLNGTDFIAPFMPIECYSGWLQDGSFGGPAAEGVNMFNGSQQICTWKTYLGGHQYSSSFPTFLGNTLGDNAVPWIWRYASSRVLEGIASGIGEAQTRRLITEYRAKQALVDFGKWKSACVALLNNVFGNSIGAEWQPSWLNPAPWIATPYAKTTNNNGTLTPDTTTLPGWSGANQIPLTVTGSTVTVNFQPIGANMTCQLVYWTTSGQPVYSQYVSSGNVTLNLTTPAANNVVIAVITNTNYLYQGETTRKTKYDYRLQLVSGISGAASVNTKWYSAALLSTARTSEAINTAAIQTGIDWSTYCSQPFTGQPRQEEYKVITTQPQFQLFPNPAATSESVQVRFKNPKGERSLVTIYTLSGKVVLQRISTTEQLTVDGKSLHPGIYLVKIANSAVNATQKLIVN
;
A
#
# COMPACT_ATOMS: atom_id res chain seq x y z
N MET A 1 81.83 6.29 9.47
CA MET A 1 80.42 5.94 9.79
C MET A 1 79.60 7.22 9.80
N LEU A 2 78.84 7.51 8.74
CA LEU A 2 77.73 8.46 8.77
C LEU A 2 76.64 7.88 7.85
N LYS A 3 75.51 7.47 8.42
CA LYS A 3 74.35 6.95 7.68
C LYS A 3 73.32 8.08 7.55
N PHE A 4 73.07 8.49 6.31
CA PHE A 4 71.90 9.25 5.90
C PHE A 4 70.69 8.31 5.83
N THR A 5 69.60 8.64 6.53
CA THR A 5 68.30 7.99 6.35
C THR A 5 67.34 8.93 5.64
N TRP A 6 66.88 8.48 4.48
CA TRP A 6 65.83 9.09 3.67
C TRP A 6 64.50 9.08 4.39
N THR A 7 63.81 10.22 4.41
CA THR A 7 62.40 10.34 4.81
C THR A 7 61.56 10.34 3.54
N SER A 8 60.88 9.23 3.26
CA SER A 8 59.93 9.11 2.15
C SER A 8 58.63 9.82 2.51
N VAL A 9 58.30 10.89 1.78
CA VAL A 9 56.99 11.55 1.83
C VAL A 9 55.99 10.70 1.06
N LEU A 10 55.07 10.06 1.78
CA LEU A 10 53.97 9.30 1.21
C LEU A 10 52.90 10.30 0.70
N SER A 11 52.86 10.53 -0.60
CA SER A 11 51.80 11.31 -1.24
C SER A 11 50.52 10.46 -1.30
N LEU A 12 49.51 10.79 -0.48
CA LEU A 12 48.16 10.24 -0.62
C LEU A 12 47.54 10.73 -1.94
N PHE A 13 47.54 9.89 -2.96
CA PHE A 13 46.62 10.04 -4.07
C PHE A 13 45.22 9.59 -3.61
N THR A 14 44.37 10.54 -3.25
CA THR A 14 42.93 10.32 -3.20
C THR A 14 42.43 10.21 -4.63
N ALA A 15 42.16 8.99 -5.08
CA ALA A 15 41.45 8.76 -6.33
C ALA A 15 39.99 9.21 -6.13
N PHE A 16 39.65 10.41 -6.60
CA PHE A 16 38.25 10.79 -6.79
C PHE A 16 37.67 9.91 -7.89
N THR A 17 36.82 8.96 -7.53
CA THR A 17 35.93 8.31 -8.47
C THR A 17 34.91 9.35 -8.94
N ALA A 18 35.13 9.90 -10.14
CA ALA A 18 34.14 10.74 -10.80
C ALA A 18 32.90 9.88 -11.12
N PHE A 19 31.77 10.17 -10.47
CA PHE A 19 30.49 9.63 -10.88
C PHE A 19 30.20 10.05 -12.33
N ALA A 20 29.82 9.11 -13.19
CA ALA A 20 29.33 9.46 -14.53
C ALA A 20 28.07 10.31 -14.36
N GLN A 21 28.12 11.57 -14.81
CA GLN A 21 26.95 12.43 -14.82
C GLN A 21 25.97 11.92 -15.89
N THR A 22 24.69 11.80 -15.54
CA THR A 22 23.64 11.32 -16.45
C THR A 22 22.46 12.28 -16.48
N ASN A 23 21.57 12.13 -17.47
CA ASN A 23 20.30 12.85 -17.48
C ASN A 23 19.38 12.29 -16.37
N ILE A 24 19.15 13.07 -15.33
CA ILE A 24 18.34 12.71 -14.16
C ILE A 24 16.88 13.18 -14.27
N ALA A 25 16.50 13.91 -15.34
CA ALA A 25 15.14 14.41 -15.54
C ALA A 25 14.05 13.31 -15.55
N PRO A 26 14.26 12.12 -16.15
CA PRO A 26 13.24 11.05 -16.15
C PRO A 26 12.91 10.49 -14.75
N GLN A 27 13.71 10.81 -13.73
CA GLN A 27 13.49 10.39 -12.34
C GLN A 27 12.63 11.40 -11.55
N ALA A 28 12.37 12.59 -12.10
CA ALA A 28 11.59 13.62 -11.43
C ALA A 28 10.10 13.50 -11.71
N THR A 29 9.29 13.97 -10.75
CA THR A 29 7.90 14.34 -11.00
C THR A 29 7.87 15.76 -11.56
N ALA A 30 7.18 15.96 -12.69
CA ALA A 30 7.03 17.29 -13.29
C ALA A 30 5.81 18.02 -12.72
N GLY A 31 5.95 19.33 -12.47
CA GLY A 31 4.88 20.23 -12.05
C GLY A 31 4.92 21.55 -12.84
N THR A 32 3.83 22.30 -12.86
CA THR A 32 3.75 23.56 -13.62
C THR A 32 2.78 24.56 -12.99
N SER A 33 2.95 25.85 -13.29
CA SER A 33 1.96 26.89 -13.00
C SER A 33 0.66 26.69 -13.79
N TYR A 34 0.77 26.29 -15.05
CA TYR A 34 -0.35 26.14 -15.96
C TYR A 34 0.07 25.35 -17.21
N VAL A 35 -0.78 24.42 -17.66
CA VAL A 35 -0.65 23.73 -18.95
C VAL A 35 -1.99 23.75 -19.67
N SER A 36 -1.95 24.01 -20.98
CA SER A 36 -3.15 24.02 -21.84
C SER A 36 -3.74 22.62 -21.93
N SER A 37 -5.06 22.48 -22.06
CA SER A 37 -5.74 21.17 -21.96
C SER A 37 -5.40 20.16 -23.07
N TRP A 38 -4.78 20.59 -24.17
CA TRP A 38 -4.32 19.75 -25.27
C TRP A 38 -2.79 19.57 -25.30
N GLU A 39 -2.07 20.18 -24.35
CA GLU A 39 -0.64 19.99 -24.15
C GLU A 39 -0.39 19.05 -22.98
N THR A 40 0.81 18.50 -22.87
CA THR A 40 1.17 17.55 -21.81
C THR A 40 2.47 17.93 -21.12
N ILE A 41 2.46 17.86 -19.79
CA ILE A 41 3.67 18.07 -18.99
C ILE A 41 4.64 16.88 -19.07
N THR A 42 4.17 15.71 -19.50
CA THR A 42 5.00 14.50 -19.62
C THR A 42 6.05 14.60 -20.72
N ALA A 43 5.90 15.53 -21.67
CA ALA A 43 6.88 15.79 -22.73
C ALA A 43 8.19 16.40 -22.20
N LEU A 44 8.19 16.94 -20.97
CA LEU A 44 9.38 17.59 -20.44
C LEU A 44 10.54 16.61 -20.18
N ASN A 45 10.25 15.38 -19.74
CA ASN A 45 11.25 14.43 -19.27
C ASN A 45 11.11 13.01 -19.85
N ASP A 46 10.58 12.88 -21.06
CA ASP A 46 10.50 11.58 -21.75
C ASP A 46 11.82 11.20 -22.46
N ASN A 47 12.84 12.08 -22.38
CA ASN A 47 14.18 11.90 -22.93
C ASN A 47 14.21 11.87 -24.48
N TYR A 48 13.20 12.48 -25.11
CA TYR A 48 13.10 12.64 -26.55
C TYR A 48 14.12 13.68 -27.07
N THR A 49 14.41 13.61 -28.38
CA THR A 49 15.26 14.59 -29.07
C THR A 49 14.45 15.20 -30.22
N PRO A 50 13.88 16.41 -30.03
CA PRO A 50 13.07 17.06 -31.05
C PRO A 50 13.87 17.40 -32.32
N ALA A 51 13.24 17.25 -33.48
CA ALA A 51 13.85 17.59 -34.76
C ALA A 51 13.90 19.12 -35.02
N ASN A 52 12.94 19.87 -34.50
CA ASN A 52 12.83 21.33 -34.58
C ASN A 52 11.89 21.84 -33.47
N SER A 53 11.80 23.16 -33.27
CA SER A 53 10.97 23.79 -32.23
C SER A 53 9.46 23.65 -32.41
N ASN A 54 8.98 23.08 -33.52
CA ASN A 54 7.55 22.77 -33.72
C ASN A 54 7.29 21.25 -33.79
N ASP A 55 8.26 20.42 -33.39
CA ASP A 55 8.12 18.97 -33.38
C ASP A 55 7.29 18.48 -32.19
N LYS A 56 5.98 18.34 -32.41
CA LYS A 56 5.03 17.84 -31.41
C LYS A 56 4.82 16.33 -31.46
N SER A 57 5.66 15.56 -32.16
CA SER A 57 5.44 14.13 -32.36
C SER A 57 5.41 13.31 -31.05
N HIS A 58 6.02 13.85 -29.99
CA HIS A 58 6.03 13.29 -28.62
C HIS A 58 5.24 14.15 -27.60
N GLY A 59 4.39 15.05 -28.10
CA GLY A 59 3.71 16.06 -27.30
C GLY A 59 4.58 17.30 -27.06
N ALA A 60 3.99 18.30 -26.41
CA ALA A 60 4.68 19.50 -25.99
C ALA A 60 4.09 19.98 -24.66
N TYR A 61 4.89 20.68 -23.86
CA TYR A 61 4.37 21.55 -22.82
C TYR A 61 4.10 22.94 -23.42
N GLY A 62 2.92 23.49 -23.17
CA GLY A 62 2.58 24.86 -23.56
C GLY A 62 1.52 25.47 -22.63
N ASN A 63 1.67 26.75 -22.32
CA ASN A 63 0.84 27.46 -21.33
C ASN A 63 -0.14 28.47 -21.95
N TRP A 64 -0.68 28.17 -23.11
CA TRP A 64 -1.68 29.01 -23.78
C TRP A 64 -2.99 29.13 -22.97
N ASN A 65 -3.58 30.31 -22.74
CA ASN A 65 -3.23 31.62 -23.26
C ASN A 65 -2.79 32.58 -22.14
N ASN A 66 -1.53 32.51 -21.72
CA ASN A 66 -0.98 33.32 -20.62
C ASN A 66 0.12 34.29 -21.11
N PRO A 67 -0.18 35.20 -22.07
CA PRO A 67 0.84 36.10 -22.62
C PRO A 67 1.34 37.09 -21.56
N ASN A 68 2.57 37.53 -21.73
CA ASN A 68 3.17 38.59 -20.92
C ASN A 68 3.22 38.31 -19.40
N SER A 69 3.18 37.04 -19.01
CA SER A 69 3.25 36.59 -17.62
C SER A 69 4.41 35.62 -17.43
N ILE A 70 4.98 35.58 -16.22
CA ILE A 70 5.95 34.55 -15.86
C ILE A 70 5.17 33.27 -15.54
N GLN A 71 5.48 32.22 -16.28
CA GLN A 71 4.98 30.87 -16.09
C GLN A 71 6.16 29.97 -15.76
N TRP A 72 5.90 28.84 -15.10
CA TRP A 72 6.98 27.96 -14.67
C TRP A 72 6.64 26.49 -14.86
N VAL A 73 7.69 25.71 -15.09
CA VAL A 73 7.70 24.24 -14.96
C VAL A 73 8.75 23.86 -13.94
N GLN A 74 8.54 22.76 -13.24
CA GLN A 74 9.44 22.32 -12.18
C GLN A 74 9.63 20.80 -12.20
N TYR A 75 10.78 20.38 -11.69
CA TYR A 75 11.08 19.00 -11.36
C TYR A 75 11.22 18.84 -9.85
N ASP A 76 10.57 17.82 -9.32
CA ASP A 76 10.66 17.36 -7.95
C ASP A 76 11.26 15.95 -7.93
N TRP A 77 12.43 15.78 -7.30
CA TRP A 77 13.05 14.48 -7.08
C TRP A 77 12.79 13.98 -5.66
N SER A 78 12.71 12.66 -5.49
CA SER A 78 12.57 12.01 -4.17
C SER A 78 13.84 12.06 -3.32
N GLN A 79 14.97 12.53 -3.87
CA GLN A 79 16.25 12.73 -3.18
C GLN A 79 16.98 13.96 -3.74
N ALA A 80 18.04 14.39 -3.07
CA ALA A 80 18.90 15.47 -3.56
C ALA A 80 19.89 14.96 -4.62
N PHE A 81 20.14 15.79 -5.63
CA PHE A 81 21.12 15.58 -6.68
C PHE A 81 22.12 16.72 -6.69
N SER A 82 23.39 16.41 -6.99
CA SER A 82 24.39 17.40 -7.38
C SER A 82 24.22 17.64 -8.88
N VAL A 83 23.64 18.78 -9.24
CA VAL A 83 23.32 19.13 -10.63
C VAL A 83 24.36 20.10 -11.17
N THR A 84 24.82 19.86 -12.39
CA THR A 84 25.89 20.66 -13.04
C THR A 84 25.43 21.42 -14.28
N SER A 85 24.43 20.91 -15.00
CA SER A 85 23.88 21.60 -16.16
C SER A 85 22.45 21.19 -16.47
N VAL A 86 21.77 22.02 -17.26
CA VAL A 86 20.46 21.71 -17.85
C VAL A 86 20.50 21.95 -19.36
N GLN A 87 19.63 21.26 -20.09
CA GLN A 87 19.35 21.53 -21.49
C GLN A 87 17.85 21.69 -21.69
N VAL A 88 17.42 22.77 -22.35
CA VAL A 88 16.01 23.03 -22.66
C VAL A 88 15.82 23.13 -24.17
N TYR A 89 14.81 22.44 -24.70
CA TYR A 89 14.37 22.59 -26.07
C TYR A 89 13.04 23.36 -26.09
N TRP A 90 13.01 24.55 -26.70
CA TRP A 90 11.82 25.41 -26.70
C TRP A 90 10.80 24.96 -27.74
N PHE A 91 9.52 25.01 -27.38
CA PHE A 91 8.38 24.84 -28.28
C PHE A 91 7.96 26.19 -28.84
N ASP A 92 7.75 26.26 -30.15
CA ASP A 92 7.37 27.44 -30.89
C ASP A 92 6.52 27.03 -32.11
N ASP A 93 5.21 27.31 -32.05
CA ASP A 93 4.24 26.96 -33.10
C ASP A 93 4.06 28.06 -34.15
N ALA A 94 4.89 29.11 -34.11
CA ALA A 94 4.74 30.35 -34.87
C ALA A 94 3.35 31.03 -34.72
N GLY A 95 2.63 30.72 -33.64
CA GLY A 95 1.27 31.14 -33.36
C GLY A 95 1.07 31.51 -31.89
N GLY A 96 0.26 30.73 -31.18
CA GLY A 96 -0.15 31.03 -29.81
C GLY A 96 0.93 30.74 -28.76
N VAL A 97 1.93 29.93 -29.09
CA VAL A 97 3.03 29.55 -28.20
C VAL A 97 4.35 29.84 -28.92
N LEU A 98 5.14 30.74 -28.34
CA LEU A 98 6.41 31.17 -28.90
C LEU A 98 7.55 30.92 -27.92
N THR A 99 8.77 30.91 -28.47
CA THR A 99 10.01 30.89 -27.68
C THR A 99 9.98 32.03 -26.65
N PRO A 100 10.41 31.82 -25.39
CA PRO A 100 10.38 32.87 -24.38
C PRO A 100 11.23 34.08 -24.80
N THR A 101 10.83 35.27 -24.36
CA THR A 101 11.68 36.48 -24.37
C THR A 101 12.57 36.56 -23.13
N THR A 102 12.22 35.79 -22.09
CA THR A 102 12.99 35.67 -20.85
C THR A 102 12.81 34.26 -20.31
N ALA A 103 13.92 33.60 -19.98
CA ALA A 103 13.90 32.33 -19.27
C ALA A 103 15.11 32.21 -18.33
N TYR A 104 14.90 31.65 -17.15
CA TYR A 104 15.95 31.40 -16.16
C TYR A 104 15.66 30.14 -15.35
N LEU A 105 16.73 29.55 -14.82
CA LEU A 105 16.68 28.37 -13.96
C LEU A 105 16.76 28.79 -12.49
N GLU A 106 16.00 28.12 -11.64
CA GLU A 106 16.02 28.29 -10.19
C GLU A 106 16.17 26.93 -9.49
N SER A 107 16.86 26.91 -8.34
CA SER A 107 16.92 25.76 -7.44
C SER A 107 16.26 26.05 -6.10
N TRP A 108 15.58 25.06 -5.53
CA TRP A 108 15.07 25.15 -4.17
C TRP A 108 16.18 24.88 -3.15
N ASN A 109 16.44 25.82 -2.25
CA ASN A 109 17.45 25.66 -1.19
C ASN A 109 16.89 25.10 0.14
N GLY A 110 15.60 24.72 0.17
CA GLY A 110 14.88 24.31 1.38
C GLY A 110 13.88 25.34 1.89
N THR A 111 14.09 26.62 1.62
CA THR A 111 13.24 27.73 2.09
C THR A 111 12.80 28.70 0.99
N ALA A 112 13.60 28.85 -0.07
CA ALA A 112 13.33 29.75 -1.19
C ALA A 112 13.88 29.21 -2.51
N TRP A 113 13.38 29.78 -3.62
CA TRP A 113 13.94 29.58 -4.95
C TRP A 113 15.12 30.53 -5.16
N VAL A 114 16.25 29.99 -5.59
CA VAL A 114 17.50 30.71 -5.86
C VAL A 114 17.80 30.63 -7.35
N ASN A 115 18.00 31.77 -8.00
CA ASN A 115 18.32 31.84 -9.42
C ASN A 115 19.72 31.27 -9.70
N LEU A 116 19.82 30.35 -10.66
CA LEU A 116 21.04 29.70 -11.10
C LEU A 116 21.59 30.26 -12.43
N GLY A 117 20.80 31.03 -13.17
CA GLY A 117 21.22 31.70 -14.41
C GLY A 117 20.13 31.75 -15.48
N ASN A 118 20.37 32.56 -16.52
CA ASN A 118 19.49 32.69 -17.68
C ASN A 118 19.70 31.53 -18.65
N ILE A 119 18.62 30.97 -19.18
CA ILE A 119 18.66 29.89 -20.17
C ILE A 119 18.70 30.52 -21.57
N PRO A 120 19.57 30.06 -22.48
CA PRO A 120 19.56 30.53 -23.87
C PRO A 120 18.22 30.28 -24.58
N LEU A 121 17.91 31.06 -25.61
CA LEU A 121 16.59 31.12 -26.25
C LEU A 121 16.65 30.80 -27.75
N GLN A 122 17.59 29.95 -28.17
CA GLN A 122 17.74 29.54 -29.56
C GLN A 122 16.64 28.53 -29.93
N LYS A 123 15.99 28.77 -31.08
CA LYS A 123 15.09 27.78 -31.71
C LYS A 123 15.89 26.62 -32.29
N ASP A 124 15.21 25.50 -32.49
CA ASP A 124 15.72 24.33 -33.22
C ASP A 124 17.01 23.72 -32.62
N ALA A 125 17.20 23.90 -31.31
CA ALA A 125 18.38 23.41 -30.60
C ALA A 125 18.13 23.21 -29.10
N PHE A 126 18.95 22.35 -28.48
CA PHE A 126 19.07 22.29 -27.02
C PHE A 126 19.84 23.51 -26.48
N ASN A 127 19.17 24.30 -25.67
CA ASN A 127 19.73 25.44 -24.97
C ASN A 127 20.37 24.97 -23.67
N THR A 128 21.70 24.97 -23.64
CA THR A 128 22.47 24.48 -22.49
C THR A 128 22.81 25.61 -21.54
N LEU A 129 22.49 25.45 -20.26
CA LEU A 129 22.94 26.32 -19.17
C LEU A 129 23.84 25.50 -18.23
N ASN A 130 25.09 25.94 -18.09
CA ASN A 130 26.06 25.41 -17.13
C ASN A 130 26.14 26.34 -15.91
N PHE A 131 26.29 25.77 -14.72
CA PHE A 131 26.37 26.51 -13.47
C PHE A 131 27.26 25.77 -12.47
N THR A 132 27.65 26.45 -11.38
CA THR A 132 28.36 25.79 -10.28
C THR A 132 27.49 24.67 -9.71
N ALA A 133 28.08 23.49 -9.55
CA ALA A 133 27.39 22.30 -9.07
C ALA A 133 26.54 22.63 -7.83
N THR A 134 25.23 22.43 -7.93
CA THR A 134 24.27 22.79 -6.89
C THR A 134 23.57 21.54 -6.41
N THR A 135 23.58 21.33 -5.08
CA THR A 135 22.79 20.27 -4.45
C THR A 135 21.35 20.72 -4.28
N THR A 136 20.42 20.02 -4.91
CA THR A 136 18.99 20.31 -4.79
C THR A 136 18.13 19.07 -5.05
N SER A 137 16.94 19.03 -4.46
CA SER A 137 15.88 18.07 -4.82
C SER A 137 14.79 18.69 -5.69
N ARG A 138 14.90 19.97 -6.04
CA ARG A 138 13.95 20.66 -6.94
C ARG A 138 14.62 21.68 -7.84
N LEU A 139 14.20 21.70 -9.09
CA LEU A 139 14.57 22.72 -10.07
C LEU A 139 13.32 23.32 -10.70
N ARG A 140 13.41 24.58 -11.13
CA ARG A 140 12.33 25.29 -11.81
C ARG A 140 12.87 26.07 -12.98
N VAL A 141 12.21 25.94 -14.13
CA VAL A 141 12.39 26.83 -15.28
C VAL A 141 11.27 27.85 -15.26
N SER A 142 11.63 29.12 -15.11
CA SER A 142 10.71 30.26 -15.11
C SER A 142 10.87 31.01 -16.44
N MET A 143 9.76 31.26 -17.13
CA MET A 143 9.74 31.74 -18.52
C MET A 143 8.60 32.72 -18.79
N ARG A 144 8.85 33.67 -19.70
CA ARG A 144 7.87 34.64 -20.20
C ARG A 144 8.14 34.94 -21.67
N ASN A 145 7.08 35.09 -22.44
CA ASN A 145 7.09 35.81 -23.71
C ASN A 145 6.21 37.06 -23.55
N THR A 146 6.67 38.22 -24.05
CA THR A 146 5.97 39.50 -23.86
C THR A 146 4.72 39.66 -24.72
N SER A 147 4.55 38.83 -25.75
CA SER A 147 3.48 38.94 -26.75
C SER A 147 2.56 37.72 -26.79
N GLN A 148 3.10 36.52 -26.55
CA GLN A 148 2.37 35.24 -26.61
C GLN A 148 2.70 34.36 -25.41
N SER A 149 2.18 33.13 -25.42
CA SER A 149 2.47 32.10 -24.42
C SER A 149 3.81 31.40 -24.71
N THR A 150 4.29 30.54 -23.82
CA THR A 150 5.59 29.83 -23.93
C THR A 150 5.44 28.31 -23.81
N GLY A 151 6.42 27.57 -24.33
CA GLY A 151 6.40 26.12 -24.26
C GLY A 151 7.79 25.48 -24.37
N LEU A 152 7.86 24.19 -24.03
CA LEU A 152 9.04 23.34 -24.08
C LEU A 152 8.69 22.01 -24.75
N LEU A 153 9.64 21.46 -25.49
CA LEU A 153 9.57 20.11 -26.05
C LEU A 153 10.37 19.09 -25.24
N GLU A 154 11.41 19.52 -24.52
CA GLU A 154 12.23 18.64 -23.67
C GLU A 154 13.02 19.49 -22.65
N TRP A 155 13.23 18.97 -21.45
CA TRP A 155 14.10 19.53 -20.43
C TRP A 155 14.93 18.44 -19.74
N ARG A 156 16.23 18.43 -20.04
CA ARG A 156 17.23 17.51 -19.48
C ARG A 156 17.99 18.16 -18.34
N VAL A 157 18.40 17.34 -17.39
CA VAL A 157 19.16 17.76 -16.21
C VAL A 157 20.33 16.83 -16.04
N THR A 158 21.55 17.34 -16.16
CA THR A 158 22.78 16.58 -15.93
C THR A 158 23.13 16.67 -14.45
N GLY A 159 23.14 15.52 -13.79
CA GLY A 159 23.50 15.48 -12.38
C GLY A 159 23.84 14.09 -11.89
N THR A 160 24.25 14.02 -10.64
CA THR A 160 24.49 12.77 -9.93
C THR A 160 23.73 12.78 -8.62
N PRO A 161 23.18 11.64 -8.18
CA PRO A 161 22.66 11.51 -6.83
C PRO A 161 23.66 12.07 -5.83
N VAL A 162 23.23 12.96 -4.94
CA VAL A 162 24.04 13.18 -3.75
C VAL A 162 23.97 11.89 -2.97
N SER A 163 25.08 11.15 -2.93
CA SER A 163 25.14 9.92 -2.15
C SER A 163 24.96 10.29 -0.68
N THR A 164 23.74 10.17 -0.19
CA THR A 164 23.49 9.98 1.24
C THR A 164 23.68 8.52 1.63
N GLY A 165 24.17 7.66 0.73
CA GLY A 165 24.71 6.36 1.11
C GLY A 165 25.66 6.62 2.26
N GLY A 166 25.24 6.24 3.47
CA GLY A 166 25.86 6.71 4.69
C GLY A 166 27.38 6.47 4.64
N ASN A 167 28.12 7.08 5.55
CA ASN A 167 29.52 6.75 5.88
C ASN A 167 29.76 5.25 6.27
N GLY A 168 28.85 4.34 5.89
CA GLY A 168 28.75 2.95 6.26
C GLY A 168 28.08 2.71 7.61
N SER A 169 27.64 3.75 8.33
CA SER A 169 26.95 3.56 9.61
C SER A 169 25.59 2.86 9.46
N ALA A 170 25.23 2.09 10.48
CA ALA A 170 23.92 1.48 10.59
C ALA A 170 22.83 2.56 10.63
N TYR A 171 21.76 2.32 9.86
CA TYR A 171 20.61 3.20 9.77
C TYR A 171 19.62 2.94 10.88
N THR A 172 19.18 4.01 11.52
CA THR A 172 18.09 3.98 12.50
C THR A 172 16.85 4.58 11.85
N TRP A 173 15.78 3.79 11.79
CA TRP A 173 14.50 4.25 11.27
C TRP A 173 13.97 5.42 12.12
N PRO A 174 13.71 6.59 11.52
CA PRO A 174 13.14 7.71 12.26
C PRO A 174 11.69 7.41 12.63
N VAL A 175 11.23 8.01 13.73
CA VAL A 175 9.83 7.95 14.15
C VAL A 175 8.94 8.56 13.06
N TYR A 176 7.78 7.94 12.81
CA TYR A 176 6.79 8.47 11.87
C TYR A 176 6.11 9.71 12.46
N SER A 177 6.20 10.83 11.75
CA SER A 177 5.57 12.11 12.11
C SER A 177 5.27 12.93 10.84
N PRO A 178 3.98 13.17 10.50
CA PRO A 178 2.78 12.66 11.19
C PRO A 178 2.69 11.13 11.19
N THR A 179 1.91 10.58 12.13
CA THR A 179 1.58 9.15 12.22
C THR A 179 0.07 8.93 12.10
N ILE A 180 -0.34 7.68 11.93
CA ILE A 180 -1.74 7.27 11.85
C ILE A 180 -2.12 6.43 13.08
N SER A 181 -3.23 6.78 13.72
CA SER A 181 -3.74 6.11 14.90
C SER A 181 -5.21 6.42 15.07
N TYR A 182 -6.03 5.40 15.32
CA TYR A 182 -7.44 5.58 15.58
C TYR A 182 -7.97 4.60 16.63
N ASP A 183 -8.93 5.07 17.41
CA ASP A 183 -9.62 4.28 18.44
C ASP A 183 -11.13 4.55 18.32
N PHE A 184 -11.89 3.53 17.90
CA PHE A 184 -13.32 3.67 17.66
C PHE A 184 -14.12 3.91 18.94
N ARG A 185 -13.54 3.66 20.12
CA ARG A 185 -14.19 4.01 21.40
C ARG A 185 -14.44 5.51 21.53
N SER A 186 -13.69 6.34 20.79
CA SER A 186 -13.93 7.77 20.71
C SER A 186 -15.24 8.15 19.98
N GLU A 187 -15.73 7.31 19.06
CA GLU A 187 -17.00 7.53 18.35
C GLU A 187 -18.21 7.07 19.15
N TYR A 188 -18.06 6.01 19.93
CA TYR A 188 -19.14 5.36 20.66
C TYR A 188 -18.82 5.27 22.15
N PRO A 189 -18.60 6.41 22.84
CA PRO A 189 -18.35 6.39 24.28
C PRO A 189 -19.58 5.85 24.99
N ASN A 190 -19.42 4.79 25.79
CA ASN A 190 -20.49 4.16 26.58
C ASN A 190 -21.61 3.50 25.74
N LEU A 191 -21.28 2.84 24.63
CA LEU A 191 -22.25 2.09 23.83
C LEU A 191 -23.01 1.05 24.70
N PRO A 192 -24.34 1.17 24.88
CA PRO A 192 -25.10 0.24 25.71
C PRO A 192 -25.24 -1.13 25.05
N THR A 193 -25.39 -2.17 25.87
CA THR A 193 -25.73 -3.51 25.37
C THR A 193 -27.05 -3.47 24.60
N PRO A 194 -27.11 -3.99 23.36
CA PRO A 194 -28.33 -3.94 22.55
C PRO A 194 -29.44 -4.81 23.17
N SER A 195 -30.61 -4.21 23.33
CA SER A 195 -31.78 -4.87 23.92
C SER A 195 -32.78 -5.39 22.88
N GLN A 196 -32.74 -4.86 21.65
CA GLN A 196 -33.73 -5.16 20.61
C GLN A 196 -33.25 -6.25 19.64
N ILE A 197 -34.19 -6.93 19.00
CA ILE A 197 -33.92 -7.85 17.89
C ILE A 197 -34.60 -7.26 16.66
N LEU A 198 -33.84 -7.07 15.57
CA LEU A 198 -34.37 -6.49 14.35
C LEU A 198 -35.29 -7.50 13.64
N ASN A 199 -36.54 -7.15 13.35
CA ASN A 199 -37.47 -8.03 12.64
C ASN A 199 -37.38 -7.86 11.11
N ASP A 200 -36.23 -8.21 10.57
CA ASP A 200 -35.83 -8.04 9.17
C ASP A 200 -36.15 -9.23 8.25
N CYS A 201 -36.63 -10.35 8.79
CA CYS A 201 -36.90 -11.57 8.04
C CYS A 201 -38.20 -12.25 8.51
N PRO A 202 -39.31 -12.13 7.75
CA PRO A 202 -40.62 -12.64 8.15
C PRO A 202 -40.68 -14.15 8.39
N GLN A 203 -39.80 -14.93 7.75
CA GLN A 203 -39.75 -16.38 7.81
C GLN A 203 -39.09 -16.92 9.10
N VAL A 204 -38.59 -16.05 9.98
CA VAL A 204 -38.00 -16.48 11.24
C VAL A 204 -39.08 -17.07 12.15
N VAL A 205 -38.94 -18.35 12.49
CA VAL A 205 -39.86 -19.06 13.39
C VAL A 205 -39.27 -19.32 14.78
N GLY A 206 -37.97 -19.11 14.94
CA GLY A 206 -37.32 -19.29 16.23
C GLY A 206 -36.07 -18.44 16.38
N THR A 207 -35.78 -18.08 17.63
CA THR A 207 -34.68 -17.20 17.98
C THR A 207 -34.16 -17.59 19.36
N GLN A 208 -32.84 -17.59 19.51
CA GLN A 208 -32.17 -17.72 20.80
C GLN A 208 -31.15 -16.60 20.90
N SER A 209 -31.17 -15.84 22.00
CA SER A 209 -30.32 -14.67 22.19
C SER A 209 -29.52 -14.77 23.48
N SER A 210 -28.35 -14.14 23.48
CA SER A 210 -27.50 -13.98 24.67
C SER A 210 -26.69 -12.70 24.53
N ASP A 211 -26.77 -11.82 25.53
CA ASP A 211 -26.06 -10.54 25.58
C ASP A 211 -26.14 -9.74 24.27
N TRP A 212 -25.04 -9.58 23.53
CA TRP A 212 -24.98 -8.77 22.31
C TRP A 212 -25.47 -9.50 21.06
N TRP A 213 -25.63 -10.82 21.11
CA TRP A 213 -25.85 -11.66 19.94
C TRP A 213 -27.18 -12.39 19.94
N THR A 214 -27.68 -12.68 18.74
CA THR A 214 -28.87 -13.51 18.52
C THR A 214 -28.65 -14.50 17.38
N PHE A 215 -29.16 -15.72 17.56
CA PHE A 215 -29.21 -16.75 16.53
C PHE A 215 -30.66 -16.95 16.07
N ARG A 216 -30.90 -16.97 14.76
CA ARG A 216 -32.25 -17.01 14.17
C ARG A 216 -32.36 -18.09 13.10
N TRP A 217 -33.50 -18.77 13.04
CA TRP A 217 -33.75 -19.85 12.08
C TRP A 217 -35.17 -19.84 11.54
N GLY A 218 -35.32 -20.39 10.33
CA GLY A 218 -36.60 -20.60 9.66
C GLY A 218 -37.19 -21.99 9.93
N PRO A 219 -38.32 -22.32 9.28
CA PRO A 219 -39.10 -23.53 9.55
C PRO A 219 -38.37 -24.84 9.24
N LYS A 220 -37.31 -24.81 8.43
CA LYS A 220 -36.55 -26.00 8.00
C LYS A 220 -35.25 -26.18 8.80
N LYS A 221 -35.21 -25.73 10.07
CA LYS A 221 -34.04 -25.92 10.94
C LYS A 221 -33.68 -27.41 11.05
N LYS A 222 -32.43 -27.76 10.74
CA LYS A 222 -31.91 -29.12 10.93
C LYS A 222 -31.91 -29.52 12.41
N SER A 223 -32.29 -30.76 12.70
CA SER A 223 -32.47 -31.27 14.08
C SER A 223 -31.23 -31.21 14.96
N VAL A 224 -30.03 -31.34 14.38
CA VAL A 224 -28.74 -31.23 15.11
C VAL A 224 -28.44 -29.82 15.62
N VAL A 225 -29.16 -28.79 15.13
CA VAL A 225 -29.02 -27.41 15.62
C VAL A 225 -29.91 -27.23 16.86
N THR A 226 -29.34 -27.58 18.01
CA THR A 226 -29.99 -27.55 19.32
C THR A 226 -29.46 -26.40 20.19
N ALA A 227 -30.07 -26.19 21.36
CA ALA A 227 -29.55 -25.26 22.36
C ALA A 227 -28.14 -25.62 22.85
N ALA A 228 -27.76 -26.91 22.80
CA ALA A 228 -26.42 -27.37 23.16
C ALA A 228 -25.34 -26.90 22.17
N ALA A 229 -25.71 -26.66 20.91
CA ALA A 229 -24.86 -26.03 19.91
C ALA A 229 -24.92 -24.49 19.98
N ILE A 230 -26.14 -23.91 20.04
CA ILE A 230 -26.35 -22.46 19.93
C ILE A 230 -25.79 -21.70 21.14
N THR A 231 -25.96 -22.23 22.35
CA THR A 231 -25.54 -21.54 23.58
C THR A 231 -24.03 -21.31 23.64
N PRO A 232 -23.17 -22.33 23.49
CA PRO A 232 -21.71 -22.12 23.45
C PRO A 232 -21.25 -21.25 22.27
N MET A 233 -21.92 -21.32 21.11
CA MET A 233 -21.63 -20.42 19.98
C MET A 233 -21.86 -18.95 20.35
N LEU A 234 -23.03 -18.61 20.89
CA LEU A 234 -23.32 -17.25 21.33
C LEU A 234 -22.38 -16.81 22.46
N ALA A 235 -22.02 -17.71 23.38
CA ALA A 235 -21.05 -17.41 24.44
C ALA A 235 -19.66 -17.07 23.86
N ARG A 236 -19.20 -17.80 22.84
CA ARG A 236 -17.95 -17.53 22.13
C ARG A 236 -17.97 -16.18 21.43
N LEU A 237 -19.03 -15.88 20.66
CA LEU A 237 -19.18 -14.60 19.97
C LEU A 237 -19.22 -13.43 20.95
N ASN A 238 -19.97 -13.54 22.04
CA ASN A 238 -19.98 -12.51 23.08
C ASN A 238 -18.59 -12.30 23.70
N LYS A 239 -17.86 -13.38 24.01
CA LYS A 239 -16.50 -13.31 24.57
C LYS A 239 -15.53 -12.61 23.62
N ASP A 240 -15.51 -13.00 22.35
CA ASP A 240 -14.57 -12.47 21.36
C ASP A 240 -14.88 -11.01 21.02
N PHE A 241 -16.13 -10.67 20.71
CA PHE A 241 -16.50 -9.31 20.32
C PHE A 241 -16.45 -8.31 21.48
N ARG A 242 -16.62 -8.77 22.73
CA ARG A 242 -16.33 -7.96 23.90
C ARG A 242 -14.84 -7.59 23.96
N TYR A 243 -13.94 -8.55 23.71
CA TYR A 243 -12.51 -8.29 23.71
C TYR A 243 -12.10 -7.31 22.60
N PHE A 244 -12.67 -7.48 21.40
CA PHE A 244 -12.46 -6.58 20.27
C PHE A 244 -12.84 -5.13 20.58
N ARG A 245 -14.02 -4.95 21.18
CA ARG A 245 -14.54 -3.63 21.52
C ARG A 245 -13.82 -2.99 22.70
N ASP A 246 -13.75 -3.72 23.81
CA ASP A 246 -13.37 -3.13 25.10
C ASP A 246 -11.83 -3.06 25.25
N THR A 247 -11.11 -4.04 24.69
CA THR A 247 -9.64 -4.12 24.79
C THR A 247 -8.94 -3.56 23.55
N MET A 248 -9.37 -3.98 22.35
CA MET A 248 -8.68 -3.61 21.10
C MET A 248 -9.19 -2.31 20.46
N GLY A 249 -10.25 -1.70 20.99
CA GLY A 249 -10.75 -0.39 20.55
C GLY A 249 -11.51 -0.41 19.22
N TRP A 250 -12.07 -1.55 18.83
CA TRP A 250 -12.89 -1.69 17.62
C TRP A 250 -14.37 -1.42 17.90
N PRO A 251 -15.17 -1.00 16.90
CA PRO A 251 -16.59 -0.75 17.11
C PRO A 251 -17.36 -2.07 17.15
N ALA A 252 -18.53 -2.10 17.79
CA ALA A 252 -19.50 -3.18 17.55
C ALA A 252 -20.08 -3.05 16.13
N ASP A 253 -20.66 -4.09 15.54
CA ASP A 253 -21.26 -3.99 14.19
C ASP A 253 -22.46 -3.02 14.14
N ILE A 254 -22.91 -2.67 12.93
CA ILE A 254 -23.95 -1.67 12.73
C ILE A 254 -25.29 -2.04 13.40
N ARG A 255 -25.65 -3.32 13.58
CA ARG A 255 -26.86 -3.70 14.33
C ARG A 255 -26.73 -3.26 15.77
N ALA A 256 -25.63 -3.65 16.41
CA ALA A 256 -25.34 -3.35 17.81
C ALA A 256 -25.27 -1.85 18.07
N ARG A 257 -24.63 -1.09 17.16
CA ARG A 257 -24.57 0.38 17.26
C ARG A 257 -25.94 1.06 17.13
N ASN A 258 -26.93 0.40 16.54
CA ASN A 258 -28.31 0.86 16.44
C ASN A 258 -29.25 0.22 17.48
N GLY A 259 -28.71 -0.40 18.54
CA GLY A 259 -29.49 -0.99 19.63
C GLY A 259 -30.07 -2.38 19.35
N TYR A 260 -29.79 -2.96 18.18
CA TYR A 260 -30.19 -4.31 17.80
C TYR A 260 -29.08 -5.32 18.07
N LYS A 261 -29.41 -6.52 18.52
CA LYS A 261 -28.42 -7.59 18.70
C LYS A 261 -27.76 -7.94 17.36
N SER A 262 -26.44 -8.11 17.38
CA SER A 262 -25.66 -8.72 16.31
C SER A 262 -26.24 -10.10 15.98
N ALA A 263 -26.24 -10.51 14.72
CA ALA A 263 -27.09 -11.62 14.30
C ALA A 263 -26.36 -12.72 13.53
N VAL A 264 -26.73 -13.96 13.84
CA VAL A 264 -26.41 -15.17 13.08
C VAL A 264 -27.72 -15.74 12.53
N TYR A 265 -27.80 -15.98 11.22
CA TYR A 265 -28.92 -16.63 10.56
C TYR A 265 -28.52 -18.01 10.05
N LEU A 266 -29.43 -18.99 10.20
CA LEU A 266 -29.20 -20.37 9.78
C LEU A 266 -29.48 -20.55 8.27
N TYR A 267 -28.42 -20.67 7.48
CA TYR A 267 -28.49 -20.97 6.05
C TYR A 267 -29.21 -22.31 5.80
N GLY A 268 -30.05 -22.36 4.77
CA GLY A 268 -30.82 -23.56 4.42
C GLY A 268 -32.01 -23.84 5.35
N SER A 269 -32.30 -22.97 6.32
CA SER A 269 -33.44 -23.15 7.23
C SER A 269 -34.77 -22.58 6.71
N GLY A 270 -34.82 -22.14 5.45
CA GLY A 270 -36.02 -21.57 4.84
C GLY A 270 -36.26 -20.11 5.23
N LEU A 271 -35.19 -19.33 5.36
CA LEU A 271 -35.23 -17.91 5.65
C LEU A 271 -35.29 -17.08 4.35
N CYS A 272 -35.57 -15.78 4.46
CA CYS A 272 -35.49 -14.81 3.36
C CYS A 272 -34.08 -14.66 2.73
N THR A 273 -33.06 -15.27 3.33
CA THR A 273 -31.65 -15.11 2.98
C THR A 273 -31.23 -15.99 1.80
N ASP A 274 -31.93 -17.10 1.56
CA ASP A 274 -31.52 -18.14 0.62
C ASP A 274 -32.66 -19.13 0.30
N ASN A 275 -32.45 -19.94 -0.74
CA ASN A 275 -33.34 -21.04 -1.12
C ASN A 275 -32.69 -22.41 -0.91
N ALA A 276 -31.67 -22.51 -0.05
CA ALA A 276 -30.88 -23.73 0.09
C ALA A 276 -31.60 -24.80 0.91
N ASP A 277 -31.16 -26.05 0.77
CA ASP A 277 -31.62 -27.15 1.63
C ASP A 277 -30.94 -27.10 3.00
N SER A 278 -31.61 -27.62 4.03
CA SER A 278 -31.10 -27.77 5.40
C SER A 278 -29.81 -28.60 5.52
N THR A 279 -29.44 -29.38 4.50
CA THR A 279 -28.18 -30.13 4.41
C THR A 279 -27.07 -29.38 3.72
N ALA A 280 -27.34 -28.20 3.15
CA ALA A 280 -26.31 -27.40 2.51
C ALA A 280 -25.26 -26.98 3.55
N LEU A 281 -24.01 -26.90 3.10
CA LEU A 281 -22.86 -26.57 3.93
C LEU A 281 -22.37 -25.14 3.64
N GLY A 282 -21.48 -24.64 4.50
CA GLY A 282 -20.83 -23.34 4.35
C GLY A 282 -21.19 -22.35 5.45
N GLY A 283 -20.43 -21.26 5.49
CA GLY A 283 -20.68 -20.09 6.32
C GLY A 283 -19.96 -18.89 5.71
N TRP A 284 -20.57 -17.72 5.78
CA TRP A 284 -20.00 -16.47 5.28
C TRP A 284 -20.71 -15.27 5.91
N GLN A 285 -20.10 -14.10 5.82
CA GLN A 285 -20.77 -12.85 6.08
C GLN A 285 -21.76 -12.53 4.96
N SER A 286 -23.00 -12.26 5.33
CA SER A 286 -24.04 -11.80 4.41
C SER A 286 -24.76 -10.58 4.98
N ALA A 287 -25.78 -10.07 4.29
CA ALA A 287 -26.57 -8.96 4.76
C ALA A 287 -28.05 -9.16 4.38
N ILE A 288 -28.93 -8.69 5.25
CA ILE A 288 -30.36 -8.56 4.93
C ILE A 288 -30.63 -7.09 4.62
N TYR A 289 -31.18 -6.80 3.44
CA TYR A 289 -31.68 -5.47 3.12
C TYR A 289 -33.05 -5.29 3.76
N TYR A 290 -33.17 -4.32 4.66
CA TYR A 290 -34.40 -4.04 5.40
C TYR A 290 -34.52 -2.55 5.69
N ASN A 291 -35.69 -1.97 5.40
CA ASN A 291 -36.00 -0.55 5.60
C ASN A 291 -34.94 0.41 5.05
N GLY A 292 -34.49 0.21 3.81
CA GLY A 292 -33.54 1.12 3.17
C GLY A 292 -32.06 0.85 3.48
N GLN A 293 -31.75 -0.11 4.36
CA GLN A 293 -30.40 -0.33 4.87
C GLN A 293 -30.00 -1.81 4.77
N ASN A 294 -28.74 -2.05 4.42
CA ASN A 294 -28.13 -3.37 4.56
C ASN A 294 -27.72 -3.60 6.01
N TRP A 295 -28.11 -4.75 6.55
CA TRP A 295 -27.75 -5.18 7.90
C TRP A 295 -26.86 -6.44 7.83
N PRO A 296 -25.52 -6.26 7.87
CA PRO A 296 -24.57 -7.36 7.92
C PRO A 296 -24.89 -8.35 9.04
N MET A 297 -24.61 -9.63 8.78
CA MET A 297 -24.86 -10.75 9.66
C MET A 297 -23.99 -11.94 9.27
N ILE A 298 -23.86 -12.90 10.19
CA ILE A 298 -23.25 -14.20 9.87
C ILE A 298 -24.34 -15.10 9.29
N LEU A 299 -24.14 -15.62 8.08
CA LEU A 299 -25.00 -16.63 7.48
C LEU A 299 -24.26 -17.98 7.52
N ALA A 300 -24.70 -18.88 8.39
CA ALA A 300 -24.00 -20.15 8.62
C ALA A 300 -24.95 -21.33 8.46
N SER A 301 -24.48 -22.38 7.81
CA SER A 301 -25.20 -23.67 7.73
C SER A 301 -25.25 -24.36 9.09
N TYR A 302 -25.94 -25.51 9.14
CA TYR A 302 -26.01 -26.32 10.36
C TYR A 302 -24.65 -26.78 10.86
N TYR A 303 -23.66 -26.94 9.98
CA TYR A 303 -22.41 -27.64 10.30
C TYR A 303 -21.48 -26.82 11.20
N PRO A 304 -21.15 -25.54 10.89
CA PRO A 304 -20.38 -24.70 11.80
C PRO A 304 -21.07 -24.47 13.14
N VAL A 305 -22.41 -24.44 13.15
CA VAL A 305 -23.19 -24.31 14.39
C VAL A 305 -23.10 -25.58 15.23
N TYR A 306 -23.31 -26.76 14.61
CA TYR A 306 -23.22 -28.05 15.28
C TYR A 306 -21.82 -28.34 15.83
N ALA A 307 -20.76 -27.76 15.27
CA ALA A 307 -19.39 -27.87 15.78
C ALA A 307 -19.19 -27.29 17.20
N PHE A 308 -20.16 -26.56 17.74
CA PHE A 308 -20.17 -26.10 19.14
C PHE A 308 -20.88 -27.08 20.09
N ASP A 309 -21.60 -28.06 19.57
CA ASP A 309 -22.29 -29.05 20.39
C ASP A 309 -21.27 -30.00 21.05
N PRO A 310 -21.36 -30.26 22.37
CA PRO A 310 -20.49 -31.24 23.03
C PRO A 310 -20.54 -32.65 22.42
N ALA A 311 -21.61 -33.00 21.70
CA ALA A 311 -21.74 -34.27 20.99
C ALA A 311 -21.06 -34.28 19.61
N TYR A 312 -20.52 -33.15 19.14
CA TYR A 312 -19.79 -33.09 17.88
C TYR A 312 -18.46 -33.85 17.97
N THR A 313 -18.27 -34.80 17.05
CA THR A 313 -17.10 -35.68 17.01
C THR A 313 -16.11 -35.35 15.89
N GLY A 314 -16.37 -34.31 15.09
CA GLY A 314 -15.47 -33.89 14.03
C GLY A 314 -14.17 -33.31 14.57
N THR A 315 -13.06 -33.58 13.88
CA THR A 315 -11.72 -33.12 14.30
C THR A 315 -11.48 -31.64 13.98
N ASP A 316 -12.34 -31.01 13.18
CA ASP A 316 -12.28 -29.62 12.74
C ASP A 316 -13.13 -28.66 13.60
N ALA A 317 -13.59 -29.10 14.78
CA ALA A 317 -14.46 -28.29 15.65
C ALA A 317 -13.89 -26.89 15.92
N ALA A 318 -12.64 -26.82 16.39
CA ALA A 318 -11.99 -25.55 16.75
C ALA A 318 -11.89 -24.58 15.56
N TYR A 319 -11.72 -25.14 14.37
CA TYR A 319 -11.64 -24.42 13.11
C TYR A 319 -13.02 -23.86 12.70
N GLN A 320 -14.07 -24.68 12.72
CA GLN A 320 -15.45 -24.24 12.44
C GLN A 320 -15.91 -23.16 13.43
N GLN A 321 -15.59 -23.34 14.71
CA GLN A 321 -15.93 -22.38 15.76
C GLN A 321 -15.27 -21.02 15.54
N SER A 322 -14.03 -21.03 15.05
CA SER A 322 -13.30 -19.79 14.82
C SER A 322 -13.77 -19.12 13.54
N ALA A 323 -14.14 -19.86 12.50
CA ALA A 323 -14.77 -19.32 11.31
C ALA A 323 -16.01 -18.48 11.64
N MET A 324 -16.82 -18.89 12.62
CA MET A 324 -17.95 -18.07 13.08
C MET A 324 -17.51 -16.70 13.62
N THR A 325 -16.40 -16.63 14.37
CA THR A 325 -15.83 -15.34 14.81
C THR A 325 -15.32 -14.52 13.62
N HIS A 326 -14.68 -15.16 12.64
CA HIS A 326 -14.17 -14.52 11.42
C HIS A 326 -15.29 -13.84 10.62
N GLU A 327 -16.40 -14.54 10.37
CA GLU A 327 -17.56 -13.96 9.68
C GLU A 327 -18.21 -12.82 10.47
N GLY A 328 -18.15 -12.89 11.79
CA GLY A 328 -18.58 -11.77 12.63
C GLY A 328 -17.70 -10.53 12.46
N ILE A 329 -16.39 -10.70 12.24
CA ILE A 329 -15.45 -9.61 12.00
C ILE A 329 -15.78 -8.95 10.67
N HIS A 330 -16.02 -9.74 9.61
CA HIS A 330 -16.53 -9.20 8.35
C HIS A 330 -17.80 -8.38 8.57
N ALA A 331 -18.76 -8.89 9.36
CA ALA A 331 -20.02 -8.18 9.60
C ALA A 331 -19.81 -6.85 10.35
N MET A 332 -18.84 -6.83 11.28
CA MET A 332 -18.44 -5.64 12.04
C MET A 332 -17.76 -4.58 11.18
N LEU A 333 -16.97 -5.00 10.19
CA LEU A 333 -16.21 -4.09 9.33
C LEU A 333 -16.98 -3.64 8.07
N ALA A 334 -18.03 -4.37 7.69
CA ALA A 334 -18.73 -4.18 6.41
C ALA A 334 -19.21 -2.75 6.15
N ASP A 335 -19.63 -2.02 7.18
CA ASP A 335 -20.15 -0.65 7.05
C ASP A 335 -19.10 0.44 7.29
N LEU A 336 -17.88 0.08 7.71
CA LEU A 336 -16.80 1.05 7.85
C LEU A 336 -16.46 1.67 6.49
N PRO A 337 -16.07 2.96 6.45
CA PRO A 337 -15.93 3.70 5.20
C PRO A 337 -14.64 3.37 4.43
N GLY A 338 -13.65 2.78 5.08
CA GLY A 338 -12.35 2.48 4.47
C GLY A 338 -12.35 1.24 3.57
N VAL A 339 -11.23 1.09 2.87
CA VAL A 339 -10.77 -0.09 2.11
C VAL A 339 -11.74 -0.59 1.05
N LYS A 340 -12.60 0.28 0.50
CA LYS A 340 -13.66 -0.14 -0.43
C LYS A 340 -13.15 -0.67 -1.78
N ASN A 341 -11.93 -0.33 -2.19
CA ASN A 341 -11.29 -0.87 -3.39
C ASN A 341 -10.03 -1.70 -3.04
N SER A 342 -10.07 -2.41 -1.92
CA SER A 342 -8.95 -3.23 -1.43
C SER A 342 -9.44 -4.58 -0.92
N ALA A 343 -9.96 -5.41 -1.84
CA ALA A 343 -10.41 -6.76 -1.53
C ALA A 343 -9.33 -7.60 -0.81
N TRP A 344 -8.06 -7.40 -1.16
CA TRP A 344 -6.93 -8.08 -0.50
C TRP A 344 -6.85 -7.76 1.01
N PHE A 345 -7.27 -6.57 1.41
CA PHE A 345 -7.21 -6.13 2.81
C PHE A 345 -8.49 -6.47 3.58
N HIS A 346 -9.60 -6.75 2.90
CA HIS A 346 -10.80 -7.27 3.58
C HIS A 346 -10.49 -8.63 4.17
N GLU A 347 -9.89 -9.53 3.40
CA GLU A 347 -9.48 -10.85 3.88
C GLU A 347 -8.25 -10.78 4.79
N GLY A 348 -7.14 -10.23 4.30
CA GLY A 348 -5.89 -10.15 5.05
C GLY A 348 -5.98 -9.31 6.33
N GLY A 349 -6.79 -8.24 6.33
CA GLY A 349 -7.08 -7.42 7.50
C GLY A 349 -7.91 -8.16 8.56
N ASN A 350 -8.84 -9.03 8.14
CA ASN A 350 -9.63 -9.86 9.06
C ASN A 350 -8.80 -10.97 9.68
N VAL A 351 -7.96 -11.62 8.87
CA VAL A 351 -6.99 -12.60 9.37
C VAL A 351 -6.07 -11.93 10.38
N TRP A 352 -5.51 -10.76 10.06
CA TRP A 352 -4.67 -9.99 10.98
C TRP A 352 -5.38 -9.71 12.30
N PHE A 353 -6.63 -9.26 12.22
CA PHE A 353 -7.41 -8.85 13.36
C PHE A 353 -7.57 -9.99 14.36
N GLN A 354 -8.06 -11.13 13.89
CA GLN A 354 -8.34 -12.27 14.76
C GLN A 354 -7.05 -12.88 15.30
N GLN A 355 -6.05 -13.04 14.44
CA GLN A 355 -4.72 -13.52 14.80
C GLN A 355 -4.08 -12.65 15.89
N THR A 356 -4.14 -11.32 15.75
CA THR A 356 -3.59 -10.39 16.73
C THR A 356 -4.35 -10.47 18.06
N ALA A 357 -5.68 -10.61 18.02
CA ALA A 357 -6.47 -10.79 19.23
C ALA A 357 -6.11 -12.10 19.96
N ASP A 358 -5.98 -13.20 19.24
CA ASP A 358 -5.66 -14.51 19.80
C ASP A 358 -4.26 -14.55 20.39
N ALA A 359 -3.27 -14.01 19.67
CA ALA A 359 -1.89 -13.91 20.16
C ALA A 359 -1.78 -13.02 21.39
N LYS A 360 -2.50 -11.91 21.47
CA LYS A 360 -2.51 -11.04 22.67
C LYS A 360 -3.17 -11.71 23.88
N ARG A 361 -4.28 -12.43 23.67
CA ARG A 361 -4.98 -13.13 24.76
C ARG A 361 -4.16 -14.29 25.32
N SER A 362 -3.48 -15.04 24.45
CA SER A 362 -2.69 -16.22 24.83
C SER A 362 -1.22 -15.90 25.11
N ASN A 363 -0.76 -14.70 24.75
CA ASN A 363 0.65 -14.33 24.63
C ASN A 363 1.46 -15.28 23.71
N ASN A 364 0.79 -15.96 22.77
CA ASN A 364 1.41 -16.92 21.86
C ASN A 364 1.58 -16.33 20.44
N PHE A 365 2.83 -16.17 20.01
CA PHE A 365 3.21 -15.62 18.70
C PHE A 365 3.92 -16.64 17.80
N SER A 366 3.82 -17.93 18.14
CA SER A 366 4.55 -19.02 17.48
C SER A 366 3.93 -19.47 16.15
N SER A 367 2.68 -19.09 15.86
CA SER A 367 1.96 -19.46 14.64
C SER A 367 1.35 -18.23 13.97
N LEU A 368 1.53 -18.14 12.66
CA LEU A 368 0.96 -17.14 11.76
C LEU A 368 0.27 -17.94 10.65
N GLY A 369 -0.90 -17.52 10.15
CA GLY A 369 -1.65 -18.32 9.15
C GLY A 369 -0.80 -18.68 7.93
N PHE A 370 -0.97 -19.88 7.34
CA PHE A 370 -0.07 -20.44 6.32
C PHE A 370 0.14 -19.53 5.11
N LEU A 371 -0.91 -18.82 4.71
CA LEU A 371 -0.89 -17.92 3.54
C LEU A 371 -0.10 -16.63 3.75
N ASN A 372 0.29 -16.30 4.96
CA ASN A 372 1.26 -15.23 5.19
C ASN A 372 2.62 -15.55 4.56
N GLY A 373 2.95 -16.84 4.38
CA GLY A 373 4.22 -17.24 3.75
C GLY A 373 4.33 -16.80 2.29
N THR A 374 3.22 -16.46 1.62
CA THR A 374 3.22 -15.92 0.25
C THR A 374 4.00 -14.60 0.15
N ASP A 375 3.84 -13.70 1.12
CA ASP A 375 4.53 -12.40 1.16
C ASP A 375 6.04 -12.58 1.29
N PHE A 376 6.43 -13.51 2.16
CA PHE A 376 7.84 -13.75 2.46
C PHE A 376 8.54 -14.53 1.35
N ILE A 377 7.88 -15.53 0.75
CA ILE A 377 8.49 -16.37 -0.28
C ILE A 377 8.56 -15.66 -1.64
N ALA A 378 7.64 -14.75 -1.94
CA ALA A 378 7.57 -14.05 -3.22
C ALA A 378 7.53 -12.51 -3.00
N PRO A 379 8.60 -11.91 -2.44
CA PRO A 379 8.63 -10.49 -2.07
C PRO A 379 8.51 -9.54 -3.26
N PHE A 380 8.70 -10.04 -4.49
CA PHE A 380 8.53 -9.25 -5.72
C PHE A 380 7.07 -8.90 -6.01
N MET A 381 6.11 -9.62 -5.39
CA MET A 381 4.69 -9.27 -5.43
C MET A 381 4.44 -7.95 -4.69
N PRO A 382 3.58 -7.06 -5.23
CA PRO A 382 3.11 -5.86 -4.53
C PRO A 382 2.51 -6.15 -3.16
N ILE A 383 2.52 -5.15 -2.26
CA ILE A 383 1.81 -5.24 -0.98
C ILE A 383 0.30 -5.36 -1.22
N GLU A 384 -0.24 -4.52 -2.11
CA GLU A 384 -1.67 -4.50 -2.42
C GLU A 384 -2.00 -5.41 -3.61
N CYS A 385 -1.87 -6.71 -3.44
CA CYS A 385 -2.08 -7.67 -4.52
C CYS A 385 -3.14 -8.70 -4.12
N TYR A 386 -4.24 -8.78 -4.86
CA TYR A 386 -5.20 -9.88 -4.69
C TYR A 386 -4.75 -11.08 -5.52
N SER A 387 -4.79 -12.29 -4.97
CA SER A 387 -4.34 -13.53 -5.62
C SER A 387 -2.92 -13.53 -6.22
N GLY A 388 -2.05 -12.63 -5.74
CA GLY A 388 -0.61 -12.69 -5.95
C GLY A 388 -0.15 -12.65 -7.42
N TRP A 389 0.77 -13.56 -7.77
CA TRP A 389 1.42 -13.62 -9.07
C TRP A 389 0.64 -14.49 -10.06
N LEU A 390 0.27 -13.89 -11.20
CA LEU A 390 -0.56 -14.52 -12.21
C LEU A 390 0.27 -15.32 -13.22
N GLN A 391 -0.43 -16.18 -13.97
CA GLN A 391 0.18 -17.11 -14.90
C GLN A 391 0.83 -16.43 -16.12
N ASP A 392 0.37 -15.23 -16.49
CA ASP A 392 0.96 -14.39 -17.55
C ASP A 392 2.19 -13.58 -17.09
N GLY A 393 2.58 -13.73 -15.82
CA GLY A 393 3.69 -13.01 -15.22
C GLY A 393 3.30 -11.68 -14.57
N SER A 394 2.08 -11.18 -14.78
CA SER A 394 1.56 -9.98 -14.12
C SER A 394 1.08 -10.26 -12.69
N PHE A 395 0.59 -9.25 -11.98
CA PHE A 395 0.08 -9.38 -10.62
C PHE A 395 -1.44 -9.25 -10.60
N GLY A 396 -2.13 -9.71 -9.56
CA GLY A 396 -3.54 -9.31 -9.36
C GLY A 396 -3.63 -7.90 -8.78
N GLY A 397 -4.64 -7.13 -9.20
CA GLY A 397 -4.86 -5.80 -8.63
C GLY A 397 -5.42 -5.86 -7.21
N PRO A 398 -5.37 -4.75 -6.43
CA PRO A 398 -5.86 -4.73 -5.05
C PRO A 398 -7.34 -5.12 -4.85
N ALA A 399 -8.16 -5.05 -5.90
CA ALA A 399 -9.57 -5.43 -5.91
C ALA A 399 -9.85 -6.59 -6.89
N ALA A 400 -8.92 -7.55 -6.99
CA ALA A 400 -9.01 -8.73 -7.86
C ALA A 400 -8.99 -8.42 -9.38
N GLU A 401 -8.52 -7.24 -9.77
CA GLU A 401 -8.35 -6.91 -11.19
C GLU A 401 -7.37 -7.89 -11.86
N GLY A 402 -7.75 -8.44 -13.02
CA GLY A 402 -6.96 -9.43 -13.75
C GLY A 402 -7.03 -10.86 -13.20
N VAL A 403 -7.70 -11.09 -12.06
CA VAL A 403 -7.79 -12.41 -11.42
C VAL A 403 -8.99 -13.21 -11.94
N ASN A 404 -10.18 -12.62 -11.91
CA ASN A 404 -11.41 -13.34 -12.25
C ASN A 404 -11.60 -13.42 -13.77
N MET A 405 -11.34 -14.60 -14.34
CA MET A 405 -11.59 -14.92 -15.74
C MET A 405 -12.54 -16.11 -15.88
N PHE A 406 -13.37 -16.10 -16.92
CA PHE A 406 -14.37 -17.12 -17.19
C PHE A 406 -14.29 -17.60 -18.65
N ASN A 407 -14.56 -18.89 -18.84
CA ASN A 407 -14.86 -19.49 -20.13
C ASN A 407 -16.32 -19.96 -20.12
N GLY A 408 -17.20 -19.20 -20.77
CA GLY A 408 -18.66 -19.36 -20.57
C GLY A 408 -19.03 -19.07 -19.11
N SER A 409 -19.72 -20.00 -18.46
CA SER A 409 -20.08 -19.91 -17.03
C SER A 409 -19.03 -20.51 -16.08
N GLN A 410 -17.96 -21.11 -16.61
CA GLN A 410 -16.94 -21.77 -15.80
C GLN A 410 -15.78 -20.81 -15.52
N GLN A 411 -15.44 -20.63 -14.24
CA GLN A 411 -14.23 -19.90 -13.85
C GLN A 411 -12.98 -20.68 -14.29
N ILE A 412 -11.94 -19.97 -14.74
CA ILE A 412 -10.64 -20.56 -15.08
C ILE A 412 -9.55 -20.03 -14.15
N CYS A 413 -8.56 -20.87 -13.83
CA CYS A 413 -7.47 -20.51 -12.93
C CYS A 413 -6.52 -19.53 -13.62
N THR A 414 -6.29 -18.35 -13.04
CA THR A 414 -5.36 -17.34 -13.58
C THR A 414 -4.10 -17.16 -12.73
N TRP A 415 -4.10 -17.69 -11.51
CA TRP A 415 -3.00 -17.54 -10.55
C TRP A 415 -2.17 -18.82 -10.43
N LYS A 416 -1.07 -18.69 -9.69
CA LYS A 416 -0.15 -19.79 -9.40
C LYS A 416 -0.46 -20.44 -8.06
N THR A 417 -0.21 -21.75 -7.95
CA THR A 417 -0.43 -22.56 -6.74
C THR A 417 0.16 -21.86 -5.52
N TYR A 418 -0.56 -21.88 -4.39
CA TYR A 418 -0.16 -21.25 -3.12
C TYR A 418 -0.18 -19.72 -3.13
N LEU A 419 0.35 -19.07 -4.18
CA LEU A 419 0.40 -17.61 -4.30
C LEU A 419 -0.99 -16.98 -4.49
N GLY A 420 -1.98 -17.74 -4.97
CA GLY A 420 -3.39 -17.32 -5.02
C GLY A 420 -3.97 -16.96 -3.66
N GLY A 421 -3.45 -17.55 -2.57
CA GLY A 421 -3.89 -17.22 -1.23
C GLY A 421 -3.28 -15.95 -0.63
N HIS A 422 -2.47 -15.20 -1.38
CA HIS A 422 -1.84 -13.97 -0.92
C HIS A 422 -2.84 -12.92 -0.39
N GLN A 423 -4.08 -12.93 -0.90
CA GLN A 423 -5.18 -12.08 -0.39
C GLN A 423 -5.48 -12.29 1.10
N TYR A 424 -5.14 -13.44 1.68
CA TYR A 424 -5.37 -13.75 3.09
C TYR A 424 -4.16 -13.41 3.98
N SER A 425 -3.10 -12.84 3.40
CA SER A 425 -1.91 -12.48 4.17
C SER A 425 -2.19 -11.31 5.12
N SER A 426 -1.73 -11.48 6.35
CA SER A 426 -1.73 -10.48 7.41
C SER A 426 -0.35 -9.85 7.65
N SER A 427 0.66 -10.14 6.83
CA SER A 427 2.04 -9.73 7.15
C SER A 427 2.20 -8.21 7.11
N PHE A 428 1.63 -7.53 6.12
CA PHE A 428 1.68 -6.07 6.06
C PHE A 428 0.96 -5.38 7.25
N PRO A 429 -0.30 -5.68 7.58
CA PRO A 429 -0.93 -5.11 8.79
C PRO A 429 -0.22 -5.53 10.09
N THR A 430 0.41 -6.71 10.16
CA THR A 430 1.28 -7.09 11.29
C THR A 430 2.48 -6.16 11.41
N PHE A 431 3.13 -5.83 10.30
CA PHE A 431 4.22 -4.86 10.27
C PHE A 431 3.74 -3.46 10.68
N LEU A 432 2.55 -3.02 10.24
CA LEU A 432 1.98 -1.74 10.66
C LEU A 432 1.75 -1.68 12.17
N GLY A 433 1.16 -2.73 12.76
CA GLY A 433 0.97 -2.82 14.21
C GLY A 433 2.30 -2.75 14.98
N ASN A 434 3.33 -3.45 14.49
CA ASN A 434 4.67 -3.43 15.10
C ASN A 434 5.41 -2.08 14.96
N THR A 435 5.12 -1.31 13.90
CA THR A 435 5.93 -0.13 13.53
C THR A 435 5.24 1.19 13.86
N LEU A 436 3.93 1.28 13.65
CA LEU A 436 3.12 2.47 13.89
C LEU A 436 2.22 2.35 15.13
N GLY A 437 2.10 1.14 15.68
CA GLY A 437 1.19 0.80 16.77
C GLY A 437 -0.12 0.18 16.27
N ASP A 438 -0.78 -0.59 17.13
CA ASP A 438 -1.98 -1.37 16.76
C ASP A 438 -3.15 -0.52 16.29
N ASN A 439 -3.19 0.76 16.67
CA ASN A 439 -4.23 1.71 16.29
C ASN A 439 -4.08 2.23 14.84
N ALA A 440 -3.00 1.89 14.13
CA ALA A 440 -2.82 2.24 12.73
C ALA A 440 -3.80 1.48 11.81
N VAL A 441 -4.11 0.21 12.10
CA VAL A 441 -5.05 -0.58 11.29
C VAL A 441 -6.49 -0.09 11.44
N PRO A 442 -7.02 0.19 12.65
CA PRO A 442 -8.28 0.92 12.82
C PRO A 442 -8.34 2.23 12.02
N TRP A 443 -7.23 2.99 11.98
CA TRP A 443 -7.18 4.23 11.22
C TRP A 443 -7.40 4.00 9.72
N ILE A 444 -6.79 2.94 9.16
CA ILE A 444 -6.97 2.56 7.75
C ILE A 444 -8.45 2.24 7.47
N TRP A 445 -9.07 1.39 8.29
CA TRP A 445 -10.49 1.05 8.14
C TRP A 445 -11.42 2.27 8.29
N ARG A 446 -10.98 3.30 9.02
CA ARG A 446 -11.74 4.53 9.20
C ARG A 446 -11.54 5.56 8.10
N TYR A 447 -10.33 5.71 7.56
CA TYR A 447 -9.97 6.88 6.74
C TYR A 447 -9.43 6.56 5.36
N ALA A 448 -8.95 5.35 5.11
CA ALA A 448 -8.48 4.94 3.79
C ALA A 448 -9.66 4.59 2.87
N SER A 449 -10.43 5.60 2.43
CA SER A 449 -11.72 5.40 1.73
C SER A 449 -11.68 4.50 0.48
N SER A 450 -10.52 4.34 -0.17
CA SER A 450 -10.35 3.52 -1.36
C SER A 450 -9.26 2.45 -1.18
N ARG A 451 -8.00 2.75 -1.56
CA ARG A 451 -6.85 1.84 -1.46
C ARG A 451 -6.11 2.07 -0.13
N VAL A 452 -5.47 1.03 0.40
CA VAL A 452 -4.81 1.06 1.71
C VAL A 452 -3.58 1.97 1.69
N LEU A 453 -2.65 1.78 0.76
CA LEU A 453 -1.41 2.55 0.72
C LEU A 453 -1.63 4.02 0.33
N GLU A 454 -2.57 4.28 -0.59
CA GLU A 454 -3.02 5.65 -0.92
C GLU A 454 -3.69 6.32 0.30
N GLY A 455 -4.53 5.57 1.01
CA GLY A 455 -5.10 6.02 2.28
C GLY A 455 -4.04 6.33 3.33
N ILE A 456 -3.05 5.47 3.52
CA ILE A 456 -1.91 5.72 4.42
C ILE A 456 -1.17 6.98 3.98
N ALA A 457 -0.91 7.17 2.68
CA ALA A 457 -0.27 8.38 2.15
C ALA A 457 -1.06 9.66 2.46
N SER A 458 -2.39 9.62 2.50
CA SER A 458 -3.21 10.74 2.94
C SER A 458 -3.02 11.10 4.42
N GLY A 459 -2.61 10.14 5.26
CA GLY A 459 -2.40 10.31 6.69
C GLY A 459 -0.96 10.68 7.07
N ILE A 460 0.04 10.03 6.48
CA ILE A 460 1.47 10.24 6.81
C ILE A 460 2.27 11.01 5.74
N GLY A 461 1.67 11.28 4.58
CA GLY A 461 2.34 11.92 3.44
C GLY A 461 3.16 10.95 2.59
N GLU A 462 3.36 11.32 1.32
CA GLU A 462 4.02 10.49 0.30
C GLU A 462 5.42 10.01 0.72
N ALA A 463 6.28 10.92 1.20
CA ALA A 463 7.65 10.58 1.55
C ALA A 463 7.73 9.52 2.66
N GLN A 464 6.85 9.63 3.67
CA GLN A 464 6.79 8.64 4.74
C GLN A 464 6.17 7.33 4.27
N THR A 465 5.17 7.34 3.38
CA THR A 465 4.62 6.11 2.80
C THR A 465 5.68 5.35 1.99
N ARG A 466 6.49 6.05 1.19
CA ARG A 466 7.59 5.43 0.46
C ARG A 466 8.63 4.83 1.42
N ARG A 467 8.97 5.54 2.49
CA ARG A 467 9.84 5.02 3.56
C ARG A 467 9.24 3.79 4.24
N LEU A 468 7.94 3.79 4.52
CA LEU A 468 7.21 2.69 5.14
C LEU A 468 7.27 1.42 4.27
N ILE A 469 7.13 1.57 2.96
CA ILE A 469 7.29 0.46 2.00
C ILE A 469 8.72 -0.06 2.02
N THR A 470 9.73 0.81 1.97
CA THR A 470 11.14 0.40 2.07
C THR A 470 11.45 -0.31 3.39
N GLU A 471 10.95 0.21 4.52
CA GLU A 471 11.13 -0.40 5.84
C GLU A 471 10.47 -1.78 5.93
N TYR A 472 9.24 -1.93 5.41
CA TYR A 472 8.56 -3.22 5.34
C TYR A 472 9.38 -4.24 4.56
N ARG A 473 9.87 -3.87 3.37
CA ARG A 473 10.64 -4.80 2.52
C ARG A 473 11.99 -5.16 3.11
N ALA A 474 12.64 -4.23 3.80
CA ALA A 474 13.88 -4.48 4.53
C ALA A 474 13.68 -5.43 5.72
N LYS A 475 12.65 -5.19 6.54
CA LYS A 475 12.30 -6.08 7.67
C LYS A 475 11.77 -7.42 7.18
N GLN A 476 11.10 -7.48 6.03
CA GLN A 476 10.67 -8.73 5.40
C GLN A 476 11.87 -9.60 4.99
N ALA A 477 12.90 -9.01 4.38
CA ALA A 477 14.11 -9.73 3.99
C ALA A 477 14.87 -10.32 5.18
N LEU A 478 14.87 -9.62 6.33
CA LEU A 478 15.48 -10.12 7.56
C LEU A 478 14.52 -10.91 8.45
N VAL A 479 13.23 -10.99 8.11
CA VAL A 479 12.18 -11.52 9.01
C VAL A 479 12.19 -10.83 10.39
N ASP A 480 12.50 -9.52 10.43
CA ASP A 480 12.49 -8.70 11.65
C ASP A 480 11.05 -8.29 12.04
N PHE A 481 10.24 -9.29 12.40
CA PHE A 481 8.82 -9.15 12.71
C PHE A 481 8.52 -9.27 14.21
N GLY A 482 9.51 -8.94 15.06
CA GLY A 482 9.37 -8.98 16.51
C GLY A 482 9.01 -10.38 17.03
N LYS A 483 7.95 -10.49 17.81
CA LYS A 483 7.50 -11.76 18.41
C LYS A 483 7.08 -12.81 17.35
N TRP A 484 6.70 -12.38 16.15
CA TRP A 484 6.22 -13.26 15.06
C TRP A 484 7.33 -13.92 14.24
N LYS A 485 8.59 -13.57 14.50
CA LYS A 485 9.74 -14.00 13.71
C LYS A 485 9.82 -15.52 13.53
N SER A 486 9.65 -16.30 14.61
CA SER A 486 9.71 -17.76 14.54
C SER A 486 8.59 -18.34 13.66
N ALA A 487 7.39 -17.77 13.73
CA ALA A 487 6.28 -18.16 12.87
C ALA A 487 6.58 -17.87 11.40
N CYS A 488 7.09 -16.68 11.08
CA CYS A 488 7.44 -16.29 9.72
C CYS A 488 8.54 -17.19 9.12
N VAL A 489 9.56 -17.56 9.91
CA VAL A 489 10.60 -18.50 9.46
C VAL A 489 10.03 -19.90 9.23
N ALA A 490 9.11 -20.37 10.08
CA ALA A 490 8.44 -21.66 9.88
C ALA A 490 7.62 -21.68 8.57
N LEU A 491 6.90 -20.60 8.27
CA LEU A 491 6.17 -20.46 7.01
C LEU A 491 7.09 -20.51 5.78
N LEU A 492 8.18 -19.73 5.80
CA LEU A 492 9.19 -19.78 4.74
C LEU A 492 9.78 -21.19 4.57
N ASN A 493 10.06 -21.88 5.68
CA ASN A 493 10.62 -23.23 5.66
C ASN A 493 9.72 -24.26 4.97
N ASN A 494 8.40 -24.15 5.14
CA ASN A 494 7.41 -25.07 4.59
C ASN A 494 7.23 -24.92 3.08
N VAL A 495 7.61 -23.77 2.51
CA VAL A 495 7.37 -23.45 1.10
C VAL A 495 8.66 -23.41 0.29
N PHE A 496 9.79 -23.09 0.92
CA PHE A 496 11.08 -22.98 0.24
C PHE A 496 11.44 -24.26 -0.52
N GLY A 497 11.71 -24.12 -1.82
CA GLY A 497 12.04 -25.22 -2.73
C GLY A 497 10.82 -25.89 -3.38
N ASN A 498 9.59 -25.51 -3.02
CA ASN A 498 8.39 -26.06 -3.67
C ASN A 498 8.29 -25.61 -5.13
N SER A 499 7.68 -26.46 -5.95
CA SER A 499 7.37 -26.15 -7.35
C SER A 499 6.03 -25.41 -7.44
N ILE A 500 6.05 -24.20 -7.98
CA ILE A 500 4.89 -23.30 -8.08
C ILE A 500 4.48 -23.15 -9.55
N GLY A 501 3.37 -23.79 -9.92
CA GLY A 501 2.78 -23.79 -11.27
C GLY A 501 1.36 -23.19 -11.27
N ALA A 502 0.53 -23.57 -12.24
CA ALA A 502 -0.91 -23.26 -12.19
C ALA A 502 -1.60 -24.00 -11.03
N GLU A 503 -2.51 -23.34 -10.30
CA GLU A 503 -3.11 -23.94 -9.09
C GLU A 503 -4.06 -25.10 -9.40
N TRP A 504 -4.93 -24.94 -10.38
CA TRP A 504 -5.91 -25.95 -10.77
C TRP A 504 -6.29 -25.82 -12.26
N GLN A 505 -6.96 -26.84 -12.78
CA GLN A 505 -7.42 -26.90 -14.17
C GLN A 505 -8.96 -26.80 -14.26
N PRO A 506 -9.52 -26.17 -15.30
CA PRO A 506 -8.83 -25.55 -16.43
C PRO A 506 -8.14 -24.23 -16.02
N SER A 507 -6.90 -24.02 -16.47
CA SER A 507 -6.17 -22.78 -16.28
C SER A 507 -6.18 -21.89 -17.52
N TRP A 508 -5.94 -20.59 -17.35
CA TRP A 508 -5.79 -19.64 -18.45
C TRP A 508 -4.52 -19.93 -19.25
N LEU A 509 -3.40 -20.12 -18.56
CA LEU A 509 -2.10 -20.45 -19.13
C LEU A 509 -1.45 -21.59 -18.32
N ASN A 510 -0.38 -22.18 -18.85
CA ASN A 510 0.41 -23.21 -18.18
C ASN A 510 1.90 -22.79 -18.14
N PRO A 511 2.27 -21.82 -17.28
CA PRO A 511 3.64 -21.33 -17.22
C PRO A 511 4.59 -22.40 -16.66
N ALA A 512 5.86 -22.33 -17.05
CA ALA A 512 6.90 -23.16 -16.46
C ALA A 512 6.89 -23.01 -14.92
N PRO A 513 7.04 -24.11 -14.15
CA PRO A 513 7.06 -24.03 -12.71
C PRO A 513 8.22 -23.17 -12.19
N TRP A 514 7.93 -22.34 -11.21
CA TRP A 514 8.93 -21.56 -10.48
C TRP A 514 9.29 -22.28 -9.18
N ILE A 515 10.59 -22.41 -8.89
CA ILE A 515 11.04 -23.02 -7.64
C ILE A 515 11.08 -21.94 -6.55
N ALA A 516 10.29 -22.15 -5.50
CA ALA A 516 10.00 -21.15 -4.50
C ALA A 516 11.26 -20.74 -3.70
N THR A 517 11.63 -19.46 -3.81
CA THR A 517 12.71 -18.84 -3.04
C THR A 517 12.46 -17.34 -2.91
N PRO A 518 12.74 -16.70 -1.76
CA PRO A 518 12.56 -15.26 -1.63
C PRO A 518 13.63 -14.45 -2.38
N TYR A 519 14.65 -15.12 -2.92
CA TYR A 519 15.81 -14.46 -3.51
C TYR A 519 15.70 -14.36 -5.03
N ALA A 520 16.04 -13.19 -5.56
CA ALA A 520 16.10 -12.96 -6.99
C ALA A 520 17.36 -13.59 -7.58
N LYS A 521 17.18 -14.40 -8.62
CA LYS A 521 18.31 -14.92 -9.42
C LYS A 521 18.93 -13.76 -10.19
N THR A 522 20.26 -13.75 -10.29
CA THR A 522 21.01 -12.75 -11.07
C THR A 522 22.04 -13.41 -11.97
N THR A 523 22.37 -12.75 -13.08
CA THR A 523 23.57 -13.03 -13.87
C THR A 523 24.64 -12.00 -13.54
N ASN A 524 25.90 -12.43 -13.44
CA ASN A 524 27.02 -11.54 -13.17
C ASN A 524 27.84 -11.36 -14.44
N ASN A 525 27.93 -10.12 -14.93
CA ASN A 525 28.82 -9.76 -16.03
C ASN A 525 29.82 -8.71 -15.51
N ASN A 526 31.09 -9.12 -15.32
CA ASN A 526 32.17 -8.25 -14.85
C ASN A 526 31.84 -7.44 -13.58
N GLY A 527 31.13 -8.05 -12.63
CA GLY A 527 30.74 -7.42 -11.38
C GLY A 527 29.41 -6.66 -11.44
N THR A 528 28.78 -6.51 -12.61
CA THR A 528 27.40 -6.02 -12.72
C THR A 528 26.42 -7.18 -12.59
N LEU A 529 25.61 -7.18 -11.53
CA LEU A 529 24.50 -8.12 -11.37
C LEU A 529 23.28 -7.60 -12.13
N THR A 530 22.72 -8.48 -12.97
CA THR A 530 21.46 -8.26 -13.71
C THR A 530 20.41 -9.24 -13.19
N PRO A 531 19.23 -8.79 -12.72
CA PRO A 531 18.19 -9.66 -12.21
C PRO A 531 17.52 -10.48 -13.31
N ASP A 532 17.01 -11.66 -12.95
CA ASP A 532 16.09 -12.42 -13.79
C ASP A 532 14.79 -11.64 -13.98
N THR A 533 14.41 -11.45 -15.25
CA THR A 533 13.23 -10.68 -15.63
C THR A 533 11.92 -11.25 -15.07
N THR A 534 11.90 -12.55 -14.73
CA THR A 534 10.71 -13.28 -14.27
C THR A 534 10.20 -12.76 -12.93
N THR A 535 11.11 -12.43 -12.01
CA THR A 535 10.77 -12.03 -10.64
C THR A 535 11.08 -10.56 -10.38
N LEU A 536 11.13 -9.71 -11.40
CA LEU A 536 11.29 -8.27 -11.19
C LEU A 536 10.19 -7.72 -10.25
N PRO A 537 10.52 -6.74 -9.39
CA PRO A 537 9.56 -6.12 -8.50
C PRO A 537 8.35 -5.55 -9.26
N GLY A 538 7.15 -5.75 -8.72
CA GLY A 538 5.97 -4.93 -9.05
C GLY A 538 5.95 -3.60 -8.31
N TRP A 539 4.86 -2.83 -8.43
CA TRP A 539 4.68 -1.63 -7.60
C TRP A 539 4.67 -2.04 -6.12
N SER A 540 5.34 -1.30 -5.24
CA SER A 540 5.50 -1.68 -3.82
C SER A 540 6.21 -3.04 -3.56
N GLY A 541 6.65 -3.75 -4.60
CA GLY A 541 7.34 -5.05 -4.54
C GLY A 541 8.85 -4.90 -4.32
N ALA A 542 9.53 -6.00 -4.02
CA ALA A 542 10.98 -6.01 -3.85
C ALA A 542 11.70 -7.27 -4.36
N ASN A 543 12.98 -7.11 -4.69
CA ASN A 543 13.92 -8.20 -4.88
C ASN A 543 14.89 -8.25 -3.72
N GLN A 544 15.26 -9.47 -3.32
CA GLN A 544 16.24 -9.73 -2.28
C GLN A 544 17.41 -10.49 -2.93
N ILE A 545 18.60 -9.91 -2.90
CA ILE A 545 19.80 -10.50 -3.51
C ILE A 545 20.81 -10.76 -2.40
N PRO A 546 21.01 -12.03 -1.98
CA PRO A 546 22.04 -12.34 -1.01
C PRO A 546 23.42 -12.19 -1.67
N LEU A 547 24.35 -11.54 -0.98
CA LEU A 547 25.69 -11.20 -1.45
C LEU A 547 26.73 -11.82 -0.51
N THR A 548 27.70 -12.53 -1.07
CA THR A 548 28.80 -13.13 -0.30
C THR A 548 29.80 -12.05 0.09
N VAL A 549 29.99 -11.87 1.39
CA VAL A 549 30.85 -10.83 1.97
C VAL A 549 32.29 -11.32 2.10
N THR A 550 33.25 -10.47 1.75
CA THR A 550 34.69 -10.73 1.93
C THR A 550 35.43 -9.64 2.73
N GLY A 551 34.80 -8.50 2.99
CA GLY A 551 35.41 -7.37 3.70
C GLY A 551 34.56 -6.87 4.87
N SER A 552 35.14 -5.97 5.66
CA SER A 552 34.45 -5.28 6.77
C SER A 552 33.58 -4.10 6.31
N THR A 553 33.62 -3.73 5.03
CA THR A 553 32.76 -2.70 4.42
C THR A 553 32.25 -3.21 3.08
N VAL A 554 30.93 -3.19 2.93
CA VAL A 554 30.21 -3.68 1.76
C VAL A 554 29.68 -2.48 0.99
N THR A 555 30.02 -2.37 -0.30
CA THR A 555 29.49 -1.33 -1.18
C THR A 555 29.00 -1.94 -2.49
N VAL A 556 27.78 -1.55 -2.87
CA VAL A 556 27.20 -1.78 -4.19
C VAL A 556 26.81 -0.45 -4.81
N ASN A 557 26.81 -0.35 -6.14
CA ASN A 557 26.28 0.79 -6.87
C ASN A 557 24.95 0.39 -7.53
N PHE A 558 23.88 1.02 -7.09
CA PHE A 558 22.51 0.76 -7.53
C PHE A 558 22.15 1.64 -8.72
N GLN A 559 21.69 1.01 -9.80
CA GLN A 559 21.35 1.66 -11.06
C GLN A 559 19.91 1.29 -11.42
N PRO A 560 18.91 2.05 -10.96
CA PRO A 560 17.51 1.74 -11.25
C PRO A 560 17.20 1.95 -12.73
N ILE A 561 16.33 1.09 -13.29
CA ILE A 561 15.73 1.26 -14.61
C ILE A 561 14.21 1.37 -14.39
N GLY A 562 13.81 2.54 -13.91
CA GLY A 562 12.43 2.85 -13.55
C GLY A 562 12.33 3.83 -12.39
N ALA A 563 11.20 4.52 -12.30
CA ALA A 563 10.94 5.47 -11.23
C ALA A 563 10.66 4.77 -9.88
N ASN A 564 10.81 5.53 -8.79
CA ASN A 564 10.42 5.12 -7.43
C ASN A 564 11.19 3.91 -6.87
N MET A 565 12.38 3.62 -7.39
CA MET A 565 13.19 2.49 -6.95
C MET A 565 14.14 2.89 -5.82
N THR A 566 14.41 1.97 -4.91
CA THR A 566 15.40 2.14 -3.82
C THR A 566 16.21 0.86 -3.63
N CYS A 567 17.43 1.01 -3.11
CA CYS A 567 18.28 -0.09 -2.68
C CYS A 567 18.75 0.13 -1.23
N GLN A 568 18.68 -0.92 -0.43
CA GLN A 568 19.21 -0.96 0.94
C GLN A 568 19.99 -2.25 1.17
N LEU A 569 21.09 -2.18 1.92
CA LEU A 569 21.84 -3.35 2.38
C LEU A 569 21.37 -3.73 3.79
N VAL A 570 21.08 -5.00 4.01
CA VAL A 570 20.58 -5.50 5.30
C VAL A 570 21.26 -6.81 5.68
N TYR A 571 21.49 -7.05 6.97
CA TYR A 571 22.02 -8.33 7.44
C TYR A 571 21.71 -8.59 8.92
N TRP A 572 21.81 -9.85 9.32
CA TRP A 572 21.87 -10.24 10.74
C TRP A 572 23.33 -10.35 11.17
N THR A 573 23.71 -9.76 12.29
CA THR A 573 25.03 -10.00 12.89
C THR A 573 25.15 -11.45 13.36
N THR A 574 26.38 -11.94 13.53
CA THR A 574 26.64 -13.24 14.19
C THR A 574 26.09 -13.32 15.62
N SER A 575 25.86 -12.18 16.27
CA SER A 575 25.22 -12.05 17.59
C SER A 575 23.69 -11.93 17.56
N GLY A 576 23.05 -12.02 16.38
CA GLY A 576 21.60 -11.97 16.26
C GLY A 576 21.02 -10.56 16.46
N GLN A 577 21.62 -9.53 15.85
CA GLN A 577 21.03 -8.19 15.72
C GLN A 577 20.80 -7.84 14.25
N PRO A 578 19.64 -7.28 13.87
CA PRO A 578 19.41 -6.85 12.51
C PRO A 578 20.10 -5.50 12.29
N VAL A 579 20.76 -5.34 11.14
CA VAL A 579 21.46 -4.12 10.75
C VAL A 579 20.99 -3.71 9.35
N TYR A 580 20.72 -2.43 9.18
CA TYR A 580 20.24 -1.81 7.95
C TYR A 580 21.23 -0.72 7.53
N SER A 581 21.49 -0.55 6.24
CA SER A 581 22.16 0.64 5.72
C SER A 581 21.16 1.78 5.53
N GLN A 582 21.64 3.00 5.28
CA GLN A 582 20.81 4.00 4.64
C GLN A 582 20.41 3.48 3.26
N TYR A 583 19.15 3.64 2.87
CA TYR A 583 18.70 3.33 1.51
C TYR A 583 18.98 4.52 0.57
N VAL A 584 19.22 4.23 -0.71
CA VAL A 584 19.40 5.24 -1.77
C VAL A 584 18.45 4.95 -2.92
N SER A 585 18.06 5.96 -3.71
CA SER A 585 17.30 5.70 -4.94
C SER A 585 18.19 5.40 -6.16
N SER A 586 19.49 5.70 -6.08
CA SER A 586 20.51 5.33 -7.06
C SER A 586 21.91 5.62 -6.49
N GLY A 587 22.95 5.08 -7.12
CA GLY A 587 24.34 5.27 -6.70
C GLY A 587 24.79 4.31 -5.61
N ASN A 588 25.86 4.68 -4.90
CA ASN A 588 26.48 3.79 -3.93
C ASN A 588 25.62 3.59 -2.67
N VAL A 589 25.46 2.34 -2.27
CA VAL A 589 24.94 1.92 -0.97
C VAL A 589 26.10 1.27 -0.22
N THR A 590 26.46 1.83 0.93
CA THR A 590 27.60 1.36 1.73
C THR A 590 27.14 0.97 3.13
N LEU A 591 27.67 -0.13 3.66
CA LEU A 591 27.44 -0.60 5.02
C LEU A 591 28.74 -1.16 5.62
N ASN A 592 29.12 -0.65 6.79
CA ASN A 592 30.22 -1.16 7.60
C ASN A 592 29.72 -2.29 8.49
N LEU A 593 30.38 -3.44 8.41
CA LEU A 593 30.08 -4.62 9.19
C LEU A 593 30.85 -4.58 10.51
N THR A 594 30.48 -3.64 11.39
CA THR A 594 31.11 -3.47 12.72
C THR A 594 31.07 -4.75 13.54
N THR A 595 29.98 -5.51 13.40
CA THR A 595 29.90 -6.93 13.79
C THR A 595 29.76 -7.77 12.52
N PRO A 596 30.50 -8.88 12.39
CA PRO A 596 30.44 -9.74 11.20
C PRO A 596 29.02 -10.19 10.85
N ALA A 597 28.77 -10.33 9.55
CA ALA A 597 27.49 -10.82 9.06
C ALA A 597 27.32 -12.32 9.29
N ALA A 598 26.16 -12.73 9.77
CA ALA A 598 25.78 -14.12 9.90
C ALA A 598 25.88 -14.81 8.54
N ASN A 599 26.50 -15.98 8.54
CA ASN A 599 26.78 -16.78 7.35
C ASN A 599 27.59 -16.06 6.26
N ASN A 600 28.28 -14.97 6.59
CA ASN A 600 29.01 -14.11 5.64
C ASN A 600 28.13 -13.57 4.50
N VAL A 601 26.85 -13.27 4.78
CA VAL A 601 25.90 -12.77 3.79
C VAL A 601 25.29 -11.43 4.21
N VAL A 602 25.30 -10.48 3.27
CA VAL A 602 24.48 -9.27 3.29
C VAL A 602 23.46 -9.37 2.18
N ILE A 603 22.22 -8.96 2.42
CA ILE A 603 21.15 -8.95 1.42
C ILE A 603 20.99 -7.54 0.88
N ALA A 604 21.09 -7.36 -0.44
CA ALA A 604 20.62 -6.15 -1.10
C ALA A 604 19.11 -6.26 -1.34
N VAL A 605 18.35 -5.32 -0.79
CA VAL A 605 16.89 -5.22 -0.93
C VAL A 605 16.58 -4.10 -1.91
N ILE A 606 16.07 -4.47 -3.09
CA ILE A 606 15.72 -3.54 -4.17
C ILE A 606 14.21 -3.39 -4.15
N THR A 607 13.72 -2.22 -3.78
CA THR A 607 12.29 -1.97 -3.55
C THR A 607 11.76 -0.95 -4.52
N ASN A 608 10.67 -1.26 -5.22
CA ASN A 608 9.85 -0.24 -5.82
C ASN A 608 8.93 0.35 -4.74
N THR A 609 8.87 1.67 -4.64
CA THR A 609 8.10 2.39 -3.61
C THR A 609 6.80 2.99 -4.14
N ASN A 610 6.40 2.68 -5.37
CA ASN A 610 5.13 3.16 -5.91
C ASN A 610 3.97 2.56 -5.10
N TYR A 611 3.11 3.43 -4.60
CA TYR A 611 1.97 3.09 -3.77
C TYR A 611 0.63 3.36 -4.48
N LEU A 612 0.66 3.93 -5.68
CA LEU A 612 -0.52 4.23 -6.48
C LEU A 612 -0.81 3.10 -7.47
N TYR A 613 -2.06 2.66 -7.51
CA TYR A 613 -2.54 1.68 -8.47
C TYR A 613 -3.40 2.35 -9.57
N GLN A 614 -2.94 2.26 -10.82
CA GLN A 614 -3.55 2.88 -11.99
C GLN A 614 -4.02 1.83 -13.02
N GLY A 615 -4.60 0.71 -12.55
CA GLY A 615 -5.17 -0.32 -13.41
C GLY A 615 -4.12 -1.21 -14.09
N GLU A 616 -4.43 -1.64 -15.32
CA GLU A 616 -3.63 -2.63 -16.07
C GLU A 616 -2.15 -2.23 -16.23
N THR A 617 -1.86 -0.94 -16.42
CA THR A 617 -0.49 -0.44 -16.56
C THR A 617 0.31 -0.75 -15.30
N THR A 618 -0.17 -0.35 -14.12
CA THR A 618 0.50 -0.66 -12.85
C THR A 618 0.58 -2.17 -12.63
N ARG A 619 -0.50 -2.89 -12.93
CA ARG A 619 -0.62 -4.33 -12.72
C ARG A 619 0.43 -5.16 -13.46
N LYS A 620 0.78 -4.74 -14.68
CA LYS A 620 1.74 -5.43 -15.56
C LYS A 620 3.16 -4.87 -15.48
N THR A 621 3.35 -3.67 -14.91
CA THR A 621 4.66 -3.04 -14.84
C THR A 621 5.60 -3.82 -13.93
N LYS A 622 6.83 -4.02 -14.41
CA LYS A 622 7.96 -4.63 -13.71
C LYS A 622 9.12 -3.65 -13.72
N TYR A 623 9.83 -3.52 -12.61
CA TYR A 623 10.89 -2.52 -12.47
C TYR A 623 12.27 -3.16 -12.51
N ASP A 624 13.02 -2.92 -13.58
CA ASP A 624 14.36 -3.47 -13.78
C ASP A 624 15.45 -2.59 -13.11
N TYR A 625 16.66 -3.12 -12.97
CA TYR A 625 17.80 -2.44 -12.38
C TYR A 625 19.12 -3.16 -12.70
N ARG A 626 20.25 -2.49 -12.46
CA ARG A 626 21.58 -3.11 -12.35
C ARG A 626 22.14 -2.87 -10.96
N LEU A 627 22.87 -3.85 -10.44
CA LEU A 627 23.56 -3.74 -9.16
C LEU A 627 25.04 -4.06 -9.37
N GLN A 628 25.86 -3.01 -9.44
CA GLN A 628 27.29 -3.15 -9.60
C GLN A 628 27.96 -3.44 -8.26
N LEU A 629 28.75 -4.51 -8.19
CA LEU A 629 29.58 -4.82 -7.04
C LEU A 629 30.78 -3.87 -7.00
N VAL A 630 31.01 -3.22 -5.86
CA VAL A 630 32.07 -2.20 -5.70
C VAL A 630 33.15 -2.66 -4.73
N SER A 631 32.80 -2.97 -3.48
CA SER A 631 33.77 -3.36 -2.45
C SER A 631 33.22 -4.38 -1.47
N GLY A 632 34.09 -5.25 -0.96
CA GLY A 632 33.78 -6.20 0.13
C GLY A 632 32.80 -7.32 -0.23
N ILE A 633 32.59 -7.57 -1.53
CA ILE A 633 31.67 -8.58 -2.06
C ILE A 633 32.38 -9.39 -3.14
N SER A 634 32.25 -10.71 -3.10
CA SER A 634 32.79 -11.61 -4.15
C SER A 634 31.78 -11.99 -5.22
N GLY A 635 30.48 -11.88 -4.93
CA GLY A 635 29.40 -12.20 -5.86
C GLY A 635 28.05 -12.36 -5.18
N ALA A 636 27.02 -12.68 -5.97
CA ALA A 636 25.75 -13.15 -5.43
C ALA A 636 25.93 -14.52 -4.76
N ALA A 637 25.31 -14.71 -3.61
CA ALA A 637 25.25 -15.99 -2.92
C ALA A 637 24.11 -16.86 -3.49
N SER A 638 24.11 -18.15 -3.14
CA SER A 638 23.11 -19.11 -3.63
C SER A 638 21.68 -18.68 -3.27
N VAL A 639 20.78 -18.68 -4.25
CA VAL A 639 19.33 -18.50 -4.03
C VAL A 639 18.66 -19.75 -3.45
N ASN A 640 19.38 -20.88 -3.37
CA ASN A 640 18.88 -22.15 -2.85
C ASN A 640 19.25 -22.38 -1.38
N THR A 641 19.80 -21.37 -0.70
CA THR A 641 20.16 -21.43 0.71
C THR A 641 19.22 -20.55 1.54
N LYS A 642 18.76 -21.06 2.69
CA LYS A 642 17.80 -20.40 3.58
C LYS A 642 18.44 -19.30 4.44
N TRP A 643 18.98 -18.23 3.83
CA TRP A 643 19.69 -17.16 4.55
C TRP A 643 18.84 -16.45 5.61
N TYR A 644 17.53 -16.32 5.40
CA TYR A 644 16.56 -15.80 6.38
C TYR A 644 16.57 -16.53 7.73
N SER A 645 17.07 -17.77 7.79
CA SER A 645 17.20 -18.53 9.06
C SER A 645 18.10 -17.82 10.09
N ALA A 646 18.96 -16.88 9.65
CA ALA A 646 19.74 -16.04 10.54
C ALA A 646 18.87 -15.23 11.52
N ALA A 647 17.59 -15.00 11.20
CA ALA A 647 16.63 -14.37 12.12
C ALA A 647 16.53 -15.13 13.45
N LEU A 648 16.72 -16.47 13.44
CA LEU A 648 16.64 -17.30 14.64
C LEU A 648 17.86 -17.17 15.57
N LEU A 649 18.93 -16.48 15.16
CA LEU A 649 20.10 -16.21 16.03
C LEU A 649 19.78 -15.26 17.19
N SER A 650 18.75 -14.43 17.02
CA SER A 650 18.39 -13.41 18.01
C SER A 650 17.51 -13.98 19.13
N THR A 651 18.01 -13.93 20.36
CA THR A 651 17.27 -14.24 21.61
C THR A 651 16.55 -13.01 22.19
N ALA A 652 16.85 -11.80 21.69
CA ALA A 652 16.49 -10.53 22.32
C ALA A 652 14.99 -10.17 22.31
N ARG A 653 14.15 -10.98 21.65
CA ARG A 653 12.67 -10.84 21.67
C ARG A 653 11.94 -12.17 21.87
N THR A 654 12.64 -13.20 22.37
CA THR A 654 12.09 -14.54 22.65
C THR A 654 12.02 -14.84 24.14
N SER A 655 11.89 -13.83 25.02
CA SER A 655 11.55 -14.11 26.41
C SER A 655 10.12 -14.65 26.44
N GLU A 656 9.99 -15.97 26.26
CA GLU A 656 8.99 -16.83 26.84
C GLU A 656 9.23 -18.26 26.33
N ALA A 657 9.15 -19.21 27.25
CA ALA A 657 9.45 -20.61 27.03
C ALA A 657 8.72 -21.15 25.80
N ILE A 658 9.44 -21.91 24.96
CA ILE A 658 8.80 -22.81 24.00
C ILE A 658 8.03 -23.83 24.84
N ASN A 659 6.76 -23.55 25.13
CA ASN A 659 5.89 -24.54 25.71
C ASN A 659 5.48 -25.49 24.58
N THR A 660 6.27 -26.53 24.39
CA THR A 660 6.03 -27.62 23.44
C THR A 660 4.73 -28.40 23.74
N ALA A 661 3.97 -28.04 24.78
CA ALA A 661 2.70 -28.65 25.15
C ALA A 661 1.45 -27.91 24.66
N ALA A 662 1.56 -26.75 24.00
CA ALA A 662 0.41 -26.05 23.41
C ALA A 662 0.34 -26.28 21.89
N ILE A 663 0.03 -27.51 21.49
CA ILE A 663 -0.39 -27.80 20.11
C ILE A 663 -1.72 -27.06 19.89
N GLN A 664 -1.73 -26.16 18.90
CA GLN A 664 -2.85 -25.36 18.39
C GLN A 664 -3.37 -24.23 19.31
N THR A 665 -2.83 -23.03 19.12
CA THR A 665 -3.64 -21.78 19.22
C THR A 665 -3.08 -20.73 18.27
N GLY A 666 -3.40 -20.96 17.01
CA GLY A 666 -3.17 -20.10 15.84
C GLY A 666 -3.74 -20.89 14.68
N ILE A 667 -5.04 -20.72 14.42
CA ILE A 667 -5.74 -21.49 13.40
C ILE A 667 -5.20 -21.08 12.04
N ASP A 668 -4.88 -22.09 11.23
CA ASP A 668 -4.44 -21.90 9.87
C ASP A 668 -5.63 -21.57 8.96
N TRP A 669 -5.93 -20.28 8.82
CA TRP A 669 -7.09 -19.76 8.07
C TRP A 669 -7.13 -20.15 6.59
N SER A 670 -6.01 -20.57 6.00
CA SER A 670 -5.97 -21.01 4.61
C SER A 670 -6.73 -22.32 4.34
N THR A 671 -6.95 -23.13 5.37
CA THR A 671 -7.76 -24.35 5.27
C THR A 671 -9.25 -24.05 5.08
N TYR A 672 -9.69 -22.79 5.27
CA TYR A 672 -11.02 -22.27 4.88
C TYR A 672 -11.07 -21.83 3.43
N CYS A 673 -9.94 -21.39 2.93
CA CYS A 673 -9.78 -20.89 1.58
C CYS A 673 -9.57 -22.02 0.55
N SER A 674 -9.43 -23.27 1.01
CA SER A 674 -9.29 -24.46 0.16
C SER A 674 -10.61 -25.05 -0.33
N GLN A 675 -11.75 -24.37 -0.09
CA GLN A 675 -12.95 -24.65 -0.88
C GLN A 675 -12.77 -23.95 -2.24
N PRO A 676 -12.70 -24.67 -3.38
CA PRO A 676 -12.87 -24.01 -4.66
C PRO A 676 -14.19 -23.23 -4.59
N PHE A 677 -14.16 -21.97 -5.00
CA PHE A 677 -15.39 -21.21 -5.23
C PHE A 677 -16.21 -21.98 -6.28
N THR A 678 -17.19 -22.74 -5.81
CA THR A 678 -18.08 -23.58 -6.63
C THR A 678 -19.47 -22.96 -6.76
N GLY A 679 -19.67 -21.78 -6.18
CA GLY A 679 -20.85 -20.96 -6.43
C GLY A 679 -20.85 -20.50 -7.88
N GLN A 680 -22.02 -20.51 -8.52
CA GLN A 680 -22.23 -19.64 -9.67
C GLN A 680 -21.87 -18.21 -9.20
N PRO A 681 -21.04 -17.45 -9.94
CA PRO A 681 -20.83 -16.06 -9.62
C PRO A 681 -22.22 -15.43 -9.55
N ARG A 682 -22.56 -14.81 -8.42
CA ARG A 682 -23.63 -13.81 -8.48
C ARG A 682 -23.20 -12.86 -9.59
N GLN A 683 -24.09 -12.58 -10.53
CA GLN A 683 -24.12 -11.25 -11.10
C GLN A 683 -24.35 -10.31 -9.91
N GLU A 684 -23.26 -9.95 -9.24
CA GLU A 684 -23.25 -8.74 -8.46
C GLU A 684 -23.42 -7.65 -9.51
N GLU A 685 -24.66 -7.23 -9.72
CA GLU A 685 -24.85 -5.79 -9.75
C GLU A 685 -24.21 -5.30 -8.46
N TYR A 686 -22.96 -4.85 -8.57
CA TYR A 686 -22.37 -3.93 -7.63
C TYR A 686 -23.26 -2.68 -7.67
N LYS A 687 -24.41 -2.73 -7.00
CA LYS A 687 -25.00 -1.53 -6.46
C LYS A 687 -24.09 -1.15 -5.32
N VAL A 688 -23.03 -0.44 -5.70
CA VAL A 688 -22.19 0.30 -4.80
C VAL A 688 -23.13 1.00 -3.83
N ILE A 689 -23.24 0.53 -2.59
CA ILE A 689 -23.80 1.36 -1.52
C ILE A 689 -22.72 2.38 -1.20
N THR A 690 -22.63 3.31 -2.13
CA THR A 690 -22.02 4.58 -1.95
C THR A 690 -23.13 5.44 -1.40
N THR A 691 -23.05 5.78 -0.12
CA THR A 691 -23.00 7.22 0.09
C THR A 691 -21.57 7.61 -0.22
N GLN A 692 -21.24 7.67 -1.53
CA GLN A 692 -20.24 8.61 -2.00
C GLN A 692 -20.64 9.90 -1.29
N PRO A 693 -19.72 10.62 -0.66
CA PRO A 693 -20.03 11.98 -0.27
C PRO A 693 -20.69 12.63 -1.50
N GLN A 694 -21.95 13.11 -1.39
CA GLN A 694 -22.76 13.51 -2.57
C GLN A 694 -22.14 14.68 -3.36
N PHE A 695 -21.01 15.19 -2.87
CA PHE A 695 -20.12 16.18 -3.43
C PHE A 695 -18.69 15.94 -2.91
N GLN A 696 -17.67 16.60 -3.43
CA GLN A 696 -16.27 16.45 -3.01
C GLN A 696 -15.77 17.75 -2.40
N LEU A 697 -14.87 17.63 -1.42
CA LEU A 697 -14.13 18.73 -0.81
C LEU A 697 -12.63 18.45 -0.95
N PHE A 698 -11.90 19.31 -1.66
CA PHE A 698 -10.46 19.10 -1.87
C PHE A 698 -9.67 20.42 -1.95
N PRO A 699 -8.54 20.57 -1.21
CA PRO A 699 -8.02 19.64 -0.22
C PRO A 699 -8.91 19.60 1.04
N ASN A 700 -8.85 18.50 1.80
CA ASN A 700 -9.54 18.35 3.08
C ASN A 700 -8.82 17.27 3.92
N PRO A 701 -8.00 17.64 4.92
CA PRO A 701 -7.83 18.99 5.48
C PRO A 701 -7.22 20.00 4.50
N ALA A 702 -7.63 21.26 4.59
CA ALA A 702 -7.07 22.37 3.82
C ALA A 702 -6.22 23.26 4.71
N ALA A 703 -5.08 23.76 4.24
CA ALA A 703 -4.35 24.80 4.96
C ALA A 703 -5.10 26.15 4.86
N THR A 704 -4.98 27.01 5.88
CA THR A 704 -5.48 28.40 5.82
C THR A 704 -5.02 29.21 4.58
N SER A 705 -3.92 28.83 3.94
CA SER A 705 -3.42 29.44 2.71
C SER A 705 -3.99 28.87 1.41
N GLU A 706 -4.69 27.74 1.47
CA GLU A 706 -5.19 27.00 0.30
C GLU A 706 -6.69 27.24 0.07
N SER A 707 -7.14 27.18 -1.18
CA SER A 707 -8.56 27.22 -1.49
C SER A 707 -9.16 25.82 -1.55
N VAL A 708 -10.32 25.64 -0.95
CA VAL A 708 -11.10 24.39 -0.95
C VAL A 708 -12.01 24.36 -2.17
N GLN A 709 -11.87 23.34 -2.99
CA GLN A 709 -12.77 23.04 -4.10
C GLN A 709 -13.94 22.22 -3.61
N VAL A 710 -15.15 22.74 -3.79
CA VAL A 710 -16.43 22.07 -3.53
C VAL A 710 -17.00 21.63 -4.88
N ARG A 711 -16.96 20.33 -5.19
CA ARG A 711 -17.49 19.79 -6.47
C ARG A 711 -18.74 18.97 -6.25
N PHE A 712 -19.83 19.25 -6.94
CA PHE A 712 -21.14 18.61 -6.69
C PHE A 712 -21.94 18.46 -7.97
N LYS A 713 -22.87 17.51 -8.01
CA LYS A 713 -23.74 17.30 -9.17
C LYS A 713 -24.75 18.44 -9.31
N ASN A 714 -24.86 18.98 -10.52
CA ASN A 714 -25.86 19.95 -10.93
C ASN A 714 -26.17 19.81 -12.43
N PRO A 715 -26.75 18.66 -12.85
CA PRO A 715 -26.92 18.33 -14.27
C PRO A 715 -27.88 19.27 -15.01
N LYS A 716 -28.69 20.05 -14.27
CA LYS A 716 -29.64 21.03 -14.82
C LYS A 716 -29.08 22.45 -14.86
N GLY A 717 -27.85 22.69 -14.37
CA GLY A 717 -27.28 24.03 -14.23
C GLY A 717 -28.12 24.95 -13.33
N GLU A 718 -28.88 24.39 -12.39
CA GLU A 718 -29.80 25.13 -11.55
C GLU A 718 -29.09 25.88 -10.41
N ARG A 719 -29.78 26.80 -9.74
CA ARG A 719 -29.19 27.54 -8.60
C ARG A 719 -28.98 26.58 -7.42
N SER A 720 -27.73 26.21 -7.16
CA SER A 720 -27.33 25.35 -6.05
C SER A 720 -26.84 26.19 -4.88
N LEU A 721 -27.42 25.98 -3.69
CA LEU A 721 -27.04 26.69 -2.48
C LEU A 721 -25.95 25.92 -1.74
N VAL A 722 -24.77 26.53 -1.58
CA VAL A 722 -23.66 26.01 -0.78
C VAL A 722 -23.55 26.84 0.49
N THR A 723 -23.69 26.20 1.64
CA THR A 723 -23.63 26.86 2.97
C THR A 723 -22.58 26.19 3.84
N ILE A 724 -21.68 26.96 4.43
CA ILE A 724 -20.67 26.50 5.37
C ILE A 724 -21.03 27.02 6.76
N TYR A 725 -21.09 26.13 7.74
CA TYR A 725 -21.39 26.46 9.13
C TYR A 725 -20.32 25.91 10.08
N THR A 726 -20.16 26.58 11.21
CA THR A 726 -19.40 26.03 12.35
C THR A 726 -20.14 24.83 12.94
N LEU A 727 -19.46 24.05 13.78
CA LEU A 727 -20.12 22.96 14.55
C LEU A 727 -21.24 23.46 15.47
N SER A 728 -21.23 24.74 15.88
CA SER A 728 -22.31 25.36 16.64
C SER A 728 -23.50 25.82 15.78
N GLY A 729 -23.46 25.57 14.47
CA GLY A 729 -24.54 25.92 13.53
C GLY A 729 -24.51 27.37 13.01
N LYS A 730 -23.49 28.16 13.35
CA LYS A 730 -23.33 29.52 12.82
C LYS A 730 -22.90 29.46 11.36
N VAL A 731 -23.65 30.11 10.46
CA VAL A 731 -23.27 30.24 9.04
C VAL A 731 -22.06 31.16 8.91
N VAL A 732 -21.00 30.63 8.29
CA VAL A 732 -19.71 31.33 8.06
C VAL A 732 -19.60 31.79 6.62
N LEU A 733 -20.12 30.99 5.69
CA LEU A 733 -20.13 31.33 4.27
C LEU A 733 -21.41 30.79 3.63
N GLN A 734 -22.03 31.59 2.76
CA GLN A 734 -23.13 31.12 1.93
C GLN A 734 -22.95 31.66 0.52
N ARG A 735 -23.08 30.79 -0.48
CA ARG A 735 -22.89 31.11 -1.90
C ARG A 735 -23.89 30.34 -2.74
N ILE A 736 -24.25 30.92 -3.88
CA ILE A 736 -25.03 30.25 -4.92
C ILE A 736 -24.08 29.95 -6.07
N SER A 737 -24.15 28.73 -6.60
CA SER A 737 -23.45 28.35 -7.82
C SER A 737 -24.42 27.68 -8.80
N THR A 738 -24.25 28.00 -10.08
CA THR A 738 -24.93 27.33 -11.20
C THR A 738 -24.03 26.29 -11.88
N THR A 739 -22.74 26.24 -11.52
CA THR A 739 -21.77 25.26 -12.00
C THR A 739 -21.59 24.12 -10.99
N GLU A 740 -21.04 22.99 -11.44
CA GLU A 740 -20.76 21.81 -10.61
C GLU A 740 -19.52 21.96 -9.70
N GLN A 741 -18.95 23.16 -9.62
CA GLN A 741 -17.77 23.45 -8.82
C GLN A 741 -17.84 24.86 -8.22
N LEU A 742 -17.50 24.98 -6.94
CA LEU A 742 -17.35 26.24 -6.22
C LEU A 742 -16.01 26.23 -5.48
N THR A 743 -15.23 27.30 -5.65
CA THR A 743 -14.01 27.51 -4.87
C THR A 743 -14.30 28.33 -3.63
N VAL A 744 -13.85 27.84 -2.48
CA VAL A 744 -13.93 28.52 -1.18
C VAL A 744 -12.50 28.89 -0.77
N ASP A 745 -12.23 30.17 -0.59
CA ASP A 745 -10.91 30.62 -0.14
C ASP A 745 -10.70 30.21 1.32
N GLY A 746 -9.72 29.34 1.60
CA GLY A 746 -9.39 28.92 2.96
C GLY A 746 -8.95 30.07 3.85
N LYS A 747 -8.46 31.19 3.29
CA LYS A 747 -8.15 32.40 4.07
C LYS A 747 -9.37 33.03 4.73
N SER A 748 -10.57 32.77 4.19
CA SER A 748 -11.84 33.23 4.75
C SER A 748 -12.35 32.37 5.91
N LEU A 749 -11.67 31.25 6.20
CA LEU A 749 -11.99 30.31 7.26
C LEU A 749 -10.81 30.26 8.26
N HIS A 750 -11.10 30.46 9.54
CA HIS A 750 -10.10 30.22 10.59
C HIS A 750 -9.81 28.72 10.75
N PRO A 751 -8.64 28.31 11.28
CA PRO A 751 -8.39 26.92 11.64
C PRO A 751 -9.52 26.34 12.49
N GLY A 752 -10.02 25.17 12.12
CA GLY A 752 -11.17 24.55 12.77
C GLY A 752 -11.96 23.58 11.89
N ILE A 753 -13.04 23.04 12.47
CA ILE A 753 -13.94 22.11 11.79
C ILE A 753 -15.21 22.83 11.38
N TYR A 754 -15.57 22.68 10.11
CA TYR A 754 -16.77 23.22 9.50
C TYR A 754 -17.61 22.11 8.89
N LEU A 755 -18.88 22.41 8.67
CA LEU A 755 -19.81 21.58 7.92
C LEU A 755 -20.24 22.34 6.67
N VAL A 756 -20.02 21.76 5.50
CA VAL A 756 -20.45 22.26 4.21
C VAL A 756 -21.74 21.54 3.84
N LYS A 757 -22.79 22.28 3.52
CA LYS A 757 -24.07 21.74 3.00
C LYS A 757 -24.31 22.24 1.60
N ILE A 758 -24.76 21.34 0.74
CA ILE A 758 -25.20 21.65 -0.62
C ILE A 758 -26.67 21.27 -0.73
N ALA A 759 -27.48 22.17 -1.27
CA ALA A 759 -28.88 21.96 -1.54
C ALA A 759 -29.22 22.36 -2.99
N ASN A 760 -29.57 21.39 -3.81
CA ASN A 760 -30.18 21.51 -5.13
C ASN A 760 -31.09 20.28 -5.39
N SER A 761 -31.65 20.13 -6.61
CA SER A 761 -32.55 19.02 -6.92
C SER A 761 -31.84 17.66 -7.05
N ALA A 762 -30.52 17.63 -7.19
CA ALA A 762 -29.69 16.44 -7.32
C ALA A 762 -28.89 16.07 -6.05
N VAL A 763 -28.60 17.04 -5.17
CA VAL A 763 -27.73 16.94 -4.00
C VAL A 763 -28.38 17.67 -2.82
N ASN A 764 -28.62 16.95 -1.73
CA ASN A 764 -29.04 17.52 -0.45
C ASN A 764 -28.26 16.83 0.67
N ALA A 765 -26.99 17.25 0.84
CA ALA A 765 -26.05 16.60 1.73
C ALA A 765 -25.20 17.58 2.50
N THR A 766 -24.60 17.07 3.58
CA THR A 766 -23.65 17.78 4.44
C THR A 766 -22.35 16.99 4.51
N GLN A 767 -21.19 17.67 4.49
CA GLN A 767 -19.87 17.07 4.69
C GLN A 767 -18.98 17.92 5.56
N LYS A 768 -18.04 17.27 6.25
CA LYS A 768 -17.08 17.91 7.13
C LYS A 768 -15.91 18.49 6.34
N LEU A 769 -15.54 19.74 6.62
CA LEU A 769 -14.33 20.40 6.15
C LEU A 769 -13.42 20.69 7.34
N ILE A 770 -12.15 20.32 7.25
CA ILE A 770 -11.11 20.63 8.24
C ILE A 770 -10.19 21.69 7.65
N VAL A 771 -10.01 22.81 8.36
CA VAL A 771 -9.03 23.85 8.00
C VAL A 771 -7.93 23.86 9.07
N ASN A 772 -6.67 23.71 8.65
CA ASN A 772 -5.48 23.66 9.51
C ASN A 772 -4.77 25.01 9.58
#